data_AF-A0A2S8G7N4-F1
#
_entry.id   AF-A0A2S8G7N4-F1
#
_cell.length_a   1.000
_cell.length_b   1.000
_cell.length_c   1.000
_cell.angle_alpha   90.00
_cell.angle_beta   90.00
_cell.angle_gamma   90.00
#
_symmetry.space_group_name_H-M   'P 1'
#
loop_
_entity.id
_entity.type
_entity.pdbx_description
1 polymer ?
#
loop_
_entity_poly.entity_id
_entity_poly.type
_entity_poly.pdbx_seq_one_letter_code
_entity_poly.pdbx_strand_id
1 'polypeptide(L)'
;MRLISLLGLVMLVALSLACDQSAQVVPETIPLGEIGFGVVVDQDGKPVADAEVFGLWKYPSDIAPPVLAKTRTDQFGMFSLKPPPGIRTPSFAVVIRDHQGNIGTGGQYARDGLVPMLRIELVPETFFHVHVVDQQGQACPGVEVACDSLLAYGSEAVATTDVNGFAKVLYIKMHINHDKLVARLPRKGLSCERIVQPPVSGETPPKVVMTLTPVQPYQVEVVDSSGRPVPNAMVAVKRMQLSGLYESTIDGYYEETDANGLATVDLSGGRGYLKFAKIGFCDRPASVKPSDFLSKTSGQPIPKRVVLPEQTTIETTIINESGVALTDFQVEVRGSGRWFPKIEQSRRLDDANSCSIRLPVESRIAIWATSGSYRTEAIPLSIPHGSNPQAIQLVFQSPTKVRGTLLAVSNGQPIARRRIAVTGNVLPRDQIDDAWLTPKVWNLDPPEYEQLTCDDVEAMTDDEGKFELALAPGEYHLQEASRGESVTIKVDSAKPLDLTVWGAKLPCGQVTGQIALADGVRADIGELTILCRPHNTMRQLPAPQLSQDGTFTLPIAPVAQTVLAWNKRGDLAGSATILPHSQTAVVSLKRTVFVEGRMYDPETLRPDSSLRPHIQLMVDVGRGKWMKLKEELVLPSGTDFHITGLIPGAQYWLSPRQFTVADFNTTTNPDVIAFTAPDVGMLNIGPLFGTPQHGQDISKLDTQLAFHPPIPLVTRFGIAANAASRLDQKLLVVLADLYDRLTQELLMQTRQFDHEHADLQQAIQPYQLIWIDKDTLSEEDLQRYPLPNNGGSKLLVMDAAGNTLDEIPFGKLQEDNQWNWDRLLSFLKRHGSETLDALEIYEAAIQQARLDNKLVLVTYGHYGQHDFVDLEINLEASARTLSQFCVMCSLKSRMPQAPLIAERLWANASDTSYPWMILVAPENGKDRYALHSEPIIFSPSERASTVRKLIESAKQLRRTMQFARP
;
A
#
# COMPACT_ATOMS: atom_id res chain seq x y z
N MET A 1 68.30 -19.34 -39.92
CA MET A 1 66.92 -19.81 -39.66
C MET A 1 66.45 -19.55 -38.23
N ARG A 2 67.17 -19.94 -37.16
CA ARG A 2 66.73 -19.70 -35.77
C ARG A 2 66.56 -18.22 -35.37
N LEU A 3 67.32 -17.30 -35.98
CA LEU A 3 67.19 -15.86 -35.72
C LEU A 3 65.92 -15.24 -36.34
N ILE A 4 65.44 -15.79 -37.46
CA ILE A 4 64.23 -15.31 -38.16
C ILE A 4 62.97 -15.78 -37.41
N SER A 5 63.00 -16.99 -36.85
CA SER A 5 61.90 -17.49 -35.99
C SER A 5 61.81 -16.73 -34.66
N LEU A 6 62.93 -16.26 -34.11
CA LEU A 6 62.92 -15.46 -32.88
C LEU A 6 62.40 -14.04 -33.14
N LEU A 7 62.78 -13.41 -34.26
CA LEU A 7 62.26 -12.10 -34.68
C LEU A 7 60.77 -12.16 -35.04
N GLY A 8 60.30 -13.25 -35.65
CA GLY A 8 58.88 -13.47 -35.91
C GLY A 8 58.06 -13.65 -34.63
N LEU A 9 58.58 -14.37 -33.63
CA LEU A 9 57.91 -14.54 -32.34
C LEU A 9 57.89 -13.25 -31.52
N VAL A 10 58.98 -12.47 -31.53
CA VAL A 10 59.05 -11.18 -30.84
C VAL A 10 58.14 -10.15 -31.51
N MET A 11 58.03 -10.14 -32.85
CA MET A 11 57.03 -9.30 -33.53
C MET A 11 55.60 -9.75 -33.24
N LEU A 12 55.30 -11.06 -33.18
CA LEU A 12 53.95 -11.54 -32.86
C LEU A 12 53.54 -11.19 -31.42
N VAL A 13 54.49 -11.27 -30.48
CA VAL A 13 54.26 -10.88 -29.07
C VAL A 13 54.17 -9.35 -28.94
N ALA A 14 54.96 -8.59 -29.69
CA ALA A 14 54.85 -7.13 -29.70
C ALA A 14 53.57 -6.62 -30.38
N LEU A 15 53.09 -7.28 -31.45
CA LEU A 15 51.79 -6.99 -32.07
C LEU A 15 50.62 -7.46 -31.19
N SER A 16 50.77 -8.54 -30.43
CA SER A 16 49.78 -8.96 -29.42
C SER A 16 49.73 -8.02 -28.22
N LEU A 17 50.84 -7.39 -27.83
CA LEU A 17 50.90 -6.40 -26.74
C LEU A 17 50.52 -4.99 -27.20
N ALA A 18 50.65 -4.67 -28.49
CA ALA A 18 50.18 -3.40 -29.06
C ALA A 18 48.70 -3.42 -29.46
N CYS A 19 48.08 -4.60 -29.54
CA CYS A 19 46.65 -4.77 -29.79
C CYS A 19 45.84 -4.98 -28.50
N ASP A 20 46.49 -4.94 -27.33
CA ASP A 20 45.83 -4.70 -26.06
C ASP A 20 45.55 -3.19 -26.01
N GLN A 21 44.53 -2.77 -26.78
CA GLN A 21 43.92 -1.46 -26.60
C GLN A 21 43.68 -1.34 -25.11
N SER A 22 44.35 -0.38 -24.49
CA SER A 22 44.19 0.00 -23.09
C SER A 22 42.72 -0.14 -22.72
N ALA A 23 42.36 -1.26 -22.08
CA ALA A 23 41.10 -1.40 -21.38
C ALA A 23 41.23 -0.40 -20.24
N GLN A 24 40.86 0.84 -20.55
CA GLN A 24 40.85 1.94 -19.61
C GLN A 24 40.03 1.40 -18.45
N VAL A 25 40.67 1.23 -17.29
CA VAL A 25 40.03 0.66 -16.10
C VAL A 25 38.89 1.61 -15.76
N VAL A 26 37.69 1.25 -16.19
CA VAL A 26 36.50 2.05 -15.93
C VAL A 26 36.22 1.86 -14.43
N PRO A 27 36.22 2.94 -13.64
CA PRO A 27 35.95 2.82 -12.21
C PRO A 27 34.55 2.21 -12.01
N GLU A 28 34.44 1.16 -11.21
CA GLU A 28 33.16 0.47 -10.90
C GLU A 28 32.18 1.38 -10.13
N THR A 29 32.67 2.46 -9.53
CA THR A 29 31.90 3.41 -8.71
C THR A 29 32.40 4.84 -8.92
N ILE A 30 31.49 5.81 -8.89
CA ILE A 30 31.76 7.23 -9.17
C ILE A 30 31.34 8.07 -7.96
N PRO A 31 32.08 9.14 -7.60
CA PRO A 31 31.74 10.01 -6.47
C PRO A 31 30.36 10.68 -6.56
N LEU A 32 29.73 10.90 -5.40
CA LEU A 32 28.45 11.61 -5.22
C LEU A 32 28.52 13.02 -5.83
N GLY A 33 28.04 13.18 -7.07
CA GLY A 33 28.04 14.45 -7.80
C GLY A 33 27.85 14.28 -9.30
N GLU A 34 28.19 13.10 -9.84
CA GLU A 34 27.96 12.72 -11.24
C GLU A 34 26.86 11.65 -11.34
N ILE A 35 25.62 12.06 -11.10
CA ILE A 35 24.46 11.17 -11.20
C ILE A 35 24.01 11.12 -12.66
N GLY A 36 23.99 9.94 -13.28
CA GLY A 36 23.60 9.77 -14.68
C GLY A 36 24.75 9.38 -15.61
N PHE A 37 25.70 8.58 -15.11
CA PHE A 37 26.83 8.08 -15.88
C PHE A 37 26.62 6.64 -16.31
N GLY A 38 27.04 6.31 -17.52
CA GLY A 38 26.96 4.97 -18.05
C GLY A 38 27.77 4.75 -19.31
N VAL A 39 27.77 3.51 -19.77
CA VAL A 39 28.33 3.06 -21.05
C VAL A 39 27.21 2.47 -21.90
N VAL A 40 27.22 2.82 -23.18
CA VAL A 40 26.29 2.35 -24.20
C VAL A 40 27.01 1.39 -25.12
N VAL A 41 26.39 0.23 -25.32
CA VAL A 41 26.96 -0.85 -26.14
C VAL A 41 25.92 -1.40 -27.10
N ASP A 42 26.38 -2.01 -28.20
CA ASP A 42 25.54 -2.79 -29.10
C ASP A 42 25.30 -4.22 -28.55
N GLN A 43 24.57 -5.03 -29.32
CA GLN A 43 24.26 -6.44 -28.98
C GLN A 43 25.50 -7.34 -28.91
N ASP A 44 26.60 -6.95 -29.57
CA ASP A 44 27.89 -7.65 -29.47
C ASP A 44 28.72 -7.16 -28.26
N GLY A 45 28.20 -6.19 -27.50
CA GLY A 45 28.87 -5.56 -26.37
C GLY A 45 29.91 -4.51 -26.75
N LYS A 46 29.98 -4.07 -28.01
CA LYS A 46 30.91 -3.02 -28.46
C LYS A 46 30.36 -1.64 -28.12
N PRO A 47 31.21 -0.68 -27.71
CA PRO A 47 30.74 0.67 -27.40
C PRO A 47 30.11 1.38 -28.60
N VAL A 48 29.02 2.10 -28.37
CA VAL A 48 28.33 2.89 -29.41
C VAL A 48 28.60 4.36 -29.21
N ALA A 49 29.37 4.95 -30.12
CA ALA A 49 29.69 6.38 -30.13
C ALA A 49 28.58 7.23 -30.76
N ASP A 50 28.48 8.48 -30.32
CA ASP A 50 27.55 9.49 -30.84
C ASP A 50 26.06 9.09 -30.75
N ALA A 51 25.70 8.19 -29.82
CA ALA A 51 24.32 7.87 -29.49
C ALA A 51 23.73 9.03 -28.68
N GLU A 52 22.52 9.46 -29.04
CA GLU A 52 21.78 10.50 -28.32
C GLU A 52 21.25 9.93 -27.01
N VAL A 53 21.52 10.60 -25.90
CA VAL A 53 21.12 10.20 -24.56
C VAL A 53 20.15 11.22 -23.99
N PHE A 54 18.96 10.77 -23.63
CA PHE A 54 17.88 11.55 -23.04
C PHE A 54 17.71 11.13 -21.58
N GLY A 55 18.15 11.98 -20.66
CA GLY A 55 17.95 11.83 -19.23
C GLY A 55 16.62 12.40 -18.78
N LEU A 56 15.83 11.56 -18.12
CA LEU A 56 14.54 11.89 -17.55
C LEU A 56 14.67 12.00 -16.03
N TRP A 57 14.57 13.23 -15.50
CA TRP A 57 14.61 13.46 -14.07
C TRP A 57 13.19 13.62 -13.53
N LYS A 58 12.76 12.72 -12.64
CA LYS A 58 11.48 12.87 -11.96
C LYS A 58 11.63 13.90 -10.83
N TYR A 59 10.80 14.93 -10.83
CA TYR A 59 10.67 15.80 -9.66
C TYR A 59 10.10 15.00 -8.47
N PRO A 60 10.40 15.40 -7.22
CA PRO A 60 9.74 14.86 -6.03
C PRO A 60 8.21 15.04 -6.02
N SER A 61 7.68 15.88 -6.93
CA SER A 61 6.25 16.01 -7.20
C SER A 61 5.86 15.24 -8.46
N ASP A 62 4.81 14.42 -8.35
CA ASP A 62 4.25 13.60 -9.44
C ASP A 62 3.58 14.40 -10.59
N ILE A 63 3.88 15.69 -10.75
CA ILE A 63 3.15 16.60 -11.65
C ILE A 63 4.04 17.46 -12.51
N ALA A 64 5.20 17.89 -12.03
CA ALA A 64 6.10 18.64 -12.88
C ALA A 64 6.52 17.75 -14.06
N PRO A 65 6.67 18.32 -15.27
CA PRO A 65 7.15 17.54 -16.39
C PRO A 65 8.52 17.04 -15.96
N PRO A 66 8.86 15.78 -16.26
CA PRO A 66 10.24 15.40 -16.10
C PRO A 66 11.13 16.38 -16.85
N VAL A 67 12.24 16.77 -16.24
CA VAL A 67 13.19 17.63 -16.93
C VAL A 67 14.04 16.75 -17.82
N LEU A 68 14.00 17.04 -19.11
CA LEU A 68 14.81 16.39 -20.12
C LEU A 68 16.21 17.02 -20.12
N ALA A 69 17.22 16.22 -19.80
CA ALA A 69 18.61 16.53 -20.07
C ALA A 69 19.05 15.75 -21.30
N LYS A 70 19.77 16.39 -22.22
CA LYS A 70 20.29 15.74 -23.44
C LYS A 70 21.81 15.73 -23.41
N THR A 71 22.41 14.60 -23.79
CA THR A 71 23.85 14.47 -24.05
C THR A 71 24.08 13.46 -25.19
N ARG A 72 25.34 13.22 -25.55
CA ARG A 72 25.74 12.20 -26.52
C ARG A 72 26.83 11.32 -25.94
N THR A 73 26.89 10.07 -26.39
CA THR A 73 27.98 9.18 -26.01
C THR A 73 29.28 9.58 -26.70
N ASP A 74 30.40 9.44 -26.00
CA ASP A 74 31.73 9.64 -26.58
C ASP A 74 32.20 8.44 -27.42
N GLN A 75 33.44 8.48 -27.91
CA GLN A 75 34.03 7.41 -28.73
C GLN A 75 34.14 6.05 -28.01
N PHE A 76 34.01 6.03 -26.69
CA PHE A 76 34.03 4.82 -25.85
C PHE A 76 32.63 4.44 -25.39
N GLY A 77 31.58 5.02 -25.98
CA GLY A 77 30.19 4.78 -25.61
C GLY A 77 29.81 5.37 -24.26
N MET A 78 30.67 6.18 -23.64
CA MET A 78 30.43 6.73 -22.30
C MET A 78 29.52 7.95 -22.38
N PHE A 79 28.61 8.08 -21.42
CA PHE A 79 27.82 9.30 -21.25
C PHE A 79 27.82 9.75 -19.80
N SER A 80 27.66 11.06 -19.62
CA SER A 80 27.43 11.69 -18.32
C SER A 80 26.30 12.70 -18.47
N LEU A 81 25.25 12.52 -17.69
CA LEU A 81 24.17 13.49 -17.52
C LEU A 81 24.37 14.19 -16.19
N LYS A 82 24.07 15.49 -16.14
CA LYS A 82 23.98 16.22 -14.88
C LYS A 82 22.52 16.47 -14.55
N PRO A 83 22.09 16.31 -13.28
CA PRO A 83 20.77 16.74 -12.88
C PRO A 83 20.62 18.24 -13.15
N PRO A 84 19.47 18.68 -13.68
CA PRO A 84 19.11 20.09 -13.74
C PRO A 84 19.19 20.74 -12.35
N PRO A 85 19.48 22.05 -12.27
CA PRO A 85 19.50 22.78 -11.01
C PRO A 85 18.19 22.56 -10.20
N GLY A 86 18.31 22.19 -8.92
CA GLY A 86 17.17 22.03 -8.00
C GLY A 86 16.63 20.60 -7.86
N ILE A 87 17.10 19.62 -8.63
CA ILE A 87 16.71 18.20 -8.49
C ILE A 87 17.76 17.48 -7.63
N ARG A 88 17.34 16.92 -6.47
CA ARG A 88 18.29 16.36 -5.50
C ARG A 88 18.51 14.84 -5.55
N THR A 89 17.53 13.98 -5.87
CA THR A 89 17.62 12.49 -6.16
C THR A 89 16.21 11.84 -6.08
N PRO A 90 15.94 10.53 -6.41
CA PRO A 90 16.83 9.41 -6.73
C PRO A 90 16.55 8.65 -8.04
N SER A 91 15.48 8.97 -8.77
CA SER A 91 15.10 8.22 -9.97
C SER A 91 15.38 9.03 -11.22
N PHE A 92 16.39 8.61 -11.98
CA PHE A 92 16.54 9.04 -13.35
C PHE A 92 16.36 7.84 -14.27
N ALA A 93 15.65 8.05 -15.37
CA ALA A 93 15.61 7.10 -16.47
C ALA A 93 16.41 7.70 -17.63
N VAL A 94 17.01 6.85 -18.45
CA VAL A 94 17.66 7.27 -19.68
C VAL A 94 17.07 6.49 -20.84
N VAL A 95 16.78 7.20 -21.92
CA VAL A 95 16.51 6.64 -23.24
C VAL A 95 17.71 7.00 -24.11
N ILE A 96 18.24 6.02 -24.84
CA ILE A 96 19.39 6.22 -25.71
C ILE A 96 19.03 5.73 -27.10
N ARG A 97 19.38 6.52 -28.11
CA ARG A 97 19.11 6.21 -29.52
C ARG A 97 20.35 6.44 -30.36
N ASP A 98 20.68 5.51 -31.23
CA ASP A 98 21.73 5.72 -32.24
C ASP A 98 21.16 6.17 -33.60
N HIS A 99 22.05 6.48 -34.53
CA HIS A 99 21.69 6.88 -35.89
C HIS A 99 21.20 5.71 -36.77
N GLN A 100 21.26 4.48 -36.28
CA GLN A 100 20.89 3.25 -37.00
C GLN A 100 19.48 2.79 -36.65
N GLY A 101 18.80 3.49 -35.73
CA GLY A 101 17.47 3.10 -35.26
C GLY A 101 17.51 2.00 -34.21
N ASN A 102 18.61 1.91 -33.45
CA ASN A 102 18.66 1.13 -32.23
C ASN A 102 18.38 2.02 -31.03
N ILE A 103 17.73 1.44 -30.03
CA ILE A 103 17.33 2.11 -28.80
C ILE A 103 17.64 1.26 -27.58
N GLY A 104 17.98 1.91 -26.48
CA GLY A 104 18.18 1.28 -25.18
C GLY A 104 17.61 2.13 -24.07
N THR A 105 17.27 1.50 -22.95
CA THR A 105 16.91 2.23 -21.74
C THR A 105 17.62 1.70 -20.53
N GLY A 106 17.91 2.62 -19.62
CA GLY A 106 18.36 2.33 -18.28
C GLY A 106 17.57 3.17 -17.30
N GLY A 107 17.59 2.77 -16.04
CA GLY A 107 17.04 3.58 -14.98
C GLY A 107 17.67 3.18 -13.69
N GLN A 108 17.78 4.14 -12.79
CA GLN A 108 18.39 3.89 -11.51
C GLN A 108 17.60 4.60 -10.43
N TYR A 109 17.33 3.86 -9.37
CA TYR A 109 16.93 4.42 -8.11
C TYR A 109 18.19 4.50 -7.26
N ALA A 110 18.71 5.71 -7.04
CA ALA A 110 19.74 5.97 -6.06
C ALA A 110 19.16 5.71 -4.66
N ARG A 111 19.14 4.44 -4.24
CA ARG A 111 19.11 4.08 -2.83
C ARG A 111 20.57 3.99 -2.37
N ASP A 112 20.88 4.59 -1.23
CA ASP A 112 22.16 4.41 -0.52
C ASP A 112 23.40 5.15 -1.08
N GLY A 113 23.23 6.23 -1.85
CA GLY A 113 24.34 7.16 -2.19
C GLY A 113 25.44 6.62 -3.12
N LEU A 114 25.42 5.33 -3.47
CA LEU A 114 26.29 4.72 -4.48
C LEU A 114 25.46 4.39 -5.73
N VAL A 115 25.91 4.91 -6.87
CA VAL A 115 25.23 4.77 -8.16
C VAL A 115 26.12 3.87 -9.03
N PRO A 116 25.84 2.54 -9.15
CA PRO A 116 26.59 1.70 -10.07
C PRO A 116 26.49 2.25 -11.50
N MET A 117 27.59 2.17 -12.26
CA MET A 117 27.61 2.60 -13.65
C MET A 117 26.54 1.86 -14.46
N LEU A 118 25.70 2.59 -15.20
CA LEU A 118 24.72 1.98 -16.10
C LEU A 118 25.42 1.39 -17.32
N ARG A 119 25.23 0.10 -17.60
CA ARG A 119 25.58 -0.49 -18.90
C ARG A 119 24.29 -0.70 -19.69
N ILE A 120 24.13 0.00 -20.79
CA ILE A 120 22.90 0.01 -21.58
C ILE A 120 23.18 -0.58 -22.95
N GLU A 121 22.49 -1.66 -23.26
CA GLU A 121 22.54 -2.32 -24.55
C GLU A 121 21.50 -1.72 -25.49
N LEU A 122 21.91 -1.34 -26.70
CA LEU A 122 21.02 -0.90 -27.76
C LEU A 122 20.47 -2.10 -28.52
N VAL A 123 19.15 -2.11 -28.70
CA VAL A 123 18.44 -3.10 -29.50
C VAL A 123 17.67 -2.39 -30.62
N PRO A 124 17.38 -3.04 -31.76
CA PRO A 124 16.60 -2.40 -32.81
C PRO A 124 15.25 -1.89 -32.30
N GLU A 125 14.84 -0.71 -32.77
CA GLU A 125 13.55 -0.13 -32.42
C GLU A 125 12.38 -1.06 -32.78
N THR A 126 11.47 -1.21 -31.82
CA THR A 126 10.24 -1.98 -31.99
C THR A 126 9.04 -1.06 -31.88
N PHE A 127 7.96 -1.39 -32.57
CA PHE A 127 6.82 -0.48 -32.73
C PHE A 127 5.50 -1.22 -32.60
N PHE A 128 4.47 -0.48 -32.20
CA PHE A 128 3.07 -0.85 -32.44
C PHE A 128 2.58 -0.20 -33.74
N HIS A 129 1.72 -0.92 -34.46
CA HIS A 129 0.89 -0.33 -35.51
C HIS A 129 -0.48 -0.05 -34.91
N VAL A 130 -0.73 1.22 -34.59
CA VAL A 130 -1.98 1.64 -33.96
C VAL A 130 -2.93 2.19 -35.02
N HIS A 131 -4.20 1.82 -34.93
CA HIS A 131 -5.29 2.41 -35.69
C HIS A 131 -6.28 3.03 -34.71
N VAL A 132 -6.42 4.36 -34.75
CA VAL A 132 -7.34 5.07 -33.88
C VAL A 132 -8.63 5.37 -34.63
N VAL A 133 -9.75 4.98 -34.02
CA VAL A 133 -11.09 5.19 -34.56
C VAL A 133 -12.00 5.89 -33.56
N ASP A 134 -13.08 6.51 -34.03
CA ASP A 134 -14.16 6.99 -33.17
C ASP A 134 -15.13 5.85 -32.77
N GLN A 135 -16.18 6.20 -32.03
CA GLN A 135 -17.22 5.25 -31.60
C GLN A 135 -18.02 4.64 -32.75
N GLN A 136 -17.97 5.23 -33.94
CA GLN A 136 -18.61 4.75 -35.16
C GLN A 136 -17.64 3.91 -36.02
N GLY A 137 -16.39 3.73 -35.56
CA GLY A 137 -15.35 3.00 -36.27
C GLY A 137 -14.71 3.79 -37.41
N GLN A 138 -14.94 5.10 -37.50
CA GLN A 138 -14.30 5.96 -38.50
C GLN A 138 -12.89 6.34 -38.03
N ALA A 139 -11.95 6.37 -38.96
CA ALA A 139 -10.57 6.75 -38.69
C ALA A 139 -10.46 8.17 -38.13
N CYS A 140 -9.68 8.33 -37.06
CA CYS A 140 -9.42 9.62 -36.43
C CYS A 140 -8.02 10.11 -36.79
N PRO A 141 -7.86 11.11 -37.67
CA PRO A 141 -6.55 11.68 -37.98
C PRO A 141 -6.10 12.70 -36.93
N GLY A 142 -4.78 12.91 -36.82
CA GLY A 142 -4.20 13.90 -35.90
C GLY A 142 -4.23 13.53 -34.41
N VAL A 143 -4.54 12.29 -34.06
CA VAL A 143 -4.52 11.77 -32.68
C VAL A 143 -3.08 11.53 -32.25
N GLU A 144 -2.73 12.03 -31.08
CA GLU A 144 -1.46 11.76 -30.39
C GLU A 144 -1.51 10.39 -29.74
N VAL A 145 -0.53 9.53 -30.02
CA VAL A 145 -0.46 8.16 -29.50
C VAL A 145 0.93 7.87 -28.95
N ALA A 146 0.99 7.34 -27.73
CA ALA A 146 2.24 6.94 -27.09
C ALA A 146 2.04 5.77 -26.12
N CYS A 147 3.12 5.15 -25.66
CA CYS A 147 3.08 4.33 -24.45
C CYS A 147 2.99 5.24 -23.22
N ASP A 148 2.20 4.86 -22.19
CA ASP A 148 1.81 5.72 -21.05
C ASP A 148 2.99 6.47 -20.38
N SER A 149 4.09 5.77 -20.10
CA SER A 149 5.31 6.34 -19.53
C SER A 149 6.12 7.22 -20.49
N LEU A 150 5.94 7.02 -21.79
CA LEU A 150 6.70 7.68 -22.84
C LEU A 150 6.19 9.10 -23.14
N LEU A 151 4.95 9.40 -22.74
CA LEU A 151 4.41 10.76 -22.77
C LEU A 151 5.26 11.75 -21.98
N ALA A 152 5.89 11.27 -20.91
CA ALA A 152 6.81 12.05 -20.09
C ALA A 152 8.09 12.42 -20.86
N TYR A 153 8.47 11.69 -21.92
CA TYR A 153 9.69 11.94 -22.70
C TYR A 153 9.51 13.02 -23.79
N GLY A 154 8.35 13.69 -23.81
CA GLY A 154 8.06 14.78 -24.74
C GLY A 154 7.65 14.30 -26.13
N SER A 155 7.58 15.25 -27.06
CA SER A 155 7.06 15.02 -28.42
C SER A 155 7.82 13.96 -29.23
N GLU A 156 9.07 13.65 -28.87
CA GLU A 156 9.91 12.66 -29.56
C GLU A 156 9.40 11.22 -29.36
N ALA A 157 8.62 10.97 -28.31
CA ALA A 157 8.00 9.69 -27.99
C ALA A 157 6.53 9.58 -28.42
N VAL A 158 5.96 10.66 -28.95
CA VAL A 158 4.54 10.76 -29.32
C VAL A 158 4.41 10.63 -30.84
N ALA A 159 3.69 9.63 -31.30
CA ALA A 159 3.31 9.50 -32.72
C ALA A 159 1.99 10.22 -32.98
N THR A 160 1.80 10.76 -34.18
CA THR A 160 0.51 11.32 -34.60
C THR A 160 -0.09 10.44 -35.69
N THR A 161 -1.37 10.11 -35.57
CA THR A 161 -2.08 9.33 -36.60
C THR A 161 -2.20 10.09 -37.91
N ASP A 162 -2.02 9.40 -39.03
CA ASP A 162 -2.20 9.92 -40.38
C ASP A 162 -3.67 10.16 -40.75
N VAL A 163 -3.94 10.52 -42.01
CA VAL A 163 -5.30 10.78 -42.54
C VAL A 163 -6.24 9.56 -42.44
N ASN A 164 -5.68 8.36 -42.31
CA ASN A 164 -6.41 7.10 -42.20
C ASN A 164 -6.44 6.59 -40.75
N GLY A 165 -6.04 7.40 -39.76
CA GLY A 165 -6.04 7.04 -38.36
C GLY A 165 -4.91 6.10 -37.94
N PHE A 166 -3.88 5.89 -38.77
CA PHE A 166 -2.78 4.99 -38.44
C PHE A 166 -1.58 5.73 -37.85
N ALA A 167 -1.00 5.19 -36.78
CA ALA A 167 0.24 5.66 -36.17
C ALA A 167 1.22 4.51 -35.94
N LYS A 168 2.51 4.78 -36.13
CA LYS A 168 3.60 3.86 -35.75
C LYS A 168 4.17 4.34 -34.42
N VAL A 169 3.84 3.64 -33.33
CA VAL A 169 4.18 4.06 -31.96
C VAL A 169 5.41 3.31 -31.50
N LEU A 170 6.46 4.03 -31.12
CA LEU A 170 7.69 3.45 -30.61
C LEU A 170 7.43 2.76 -29.26
N TYR A 171 7.85 1.49 -29.14
CA TYR A 171 7.82 0.76 -27.89
C TYR A 171 9.22 0.71 -27.29
N ILE A 172 9.29 1.08 -26.02
CA ILE A 172 10.55 1.12 -25.27
C ILE A 172 10.37 0.25 -24.03
N LYS A 173 11.18 -0.79 -23.88
CA LYS A 173 11.11 -1.71 -22.75
C LYS A 173 11.86 -1.14 -21.54
N MET A 174 11.20 -0.35 -20.69
CA MET A 174 11.79 0.07 -19.42
C MET A 174 11.60 -1.00 -18.32
N HIS A 175 12.41 -0.92 -17.26
CA HIS A 175 12.27 -1.77 -16.05
C HIS A 175 10.97 -1.54 -15.26
N ILE A 176 10.21 -0.50 -15.62
CA ILE A 176 8.89 -0.18 -15.08
C ILE A 176 7.88 -0.70 -16.11
N ASN A 177 6.98 -1.60 -15.72
CA ASN A 177 6.01 -2.22 -16.64
C ASN A 177 5.22 -1.14 -17.40
N HIS A 178 5.47 -1.02 -18.71
CA HIS A 178 4.62 -0.26 -19.62
C HIS A 178 3.60 -1.21 -20.18
N ASP A 179 2.41 -1.21 -19.58
CA ASP A 179 1.35 -2.12 -19.98
C ASP A 179 0.25 -1.40 -20.77
N LYS A 180 0.46 -0.15 -21.21
CA LYS A 180 -0.58 0.67 -21.84
C LYS A 180 -0.10 1.53 -23.01
N LEU A 181 -0.96 1.61 -24.03
CA LEU A 181 -0.99 2.63 -25.07
C LEU A 181 -2.05 3.66 -24.72
N VAL A 182 -1.75 4.92 -24.97
CA VAL A 182 -2.67 6.04 -24.74
C VAL A 182 -2.82 6.81 -26.04
N ALA A 183 -4.05 7.10 -26.43
CA ALA A 183 -4.37 7.89 -27.60
C ALA A 183 -5.22 9.10 -27.19
N ARG A 184 -4.81 10.30 -27.58
CA ARG A 184 -5.45 11.57 -27.23
C ARG A 184 -5.68 12.41 -28.46
N LEU A 185 -6.91 12.89 -28.60
CA LEU A 185 -7.26 13.97 -29.50
C LEU A 185 -7.79 15.13 -28.65
N PRO A 186 -6.98 16.17 -28.40
CA PRO A 186 -7.33 17.25 -27.49
C PRO A 186 -8.76 17.76 -27.72
N ARG A 187 -9.53 17.91 -26.63
CA ARG A 187 -10.94 18.36 -26.61
C ARG A 187 -11.96 17.46 -27.33
N LYS A 188 -11.53 16.35 -27.93
CA LYS A 188 -12.40 15.48 -28.73
C LYS A 188 -12.51 14.07 -28.17
N GLY A 189 -11.39 13.45 -27.78
CA GLY A 189 -11.46 12.13 -27.18
C GLY A 189 -10.15 11.61 -26.60
N LEU A 190 -10.28 10.57 -25.79
CA LEU A 190 -9.18 9.85 -25.16
C LEU A 190 -9.46 8.33 -25.25
N SER A 191 -8.40 7.55 -25.42
CA SER A 191 -8.44 6.09 -25.38
C SER A 191 -7.22 5.56 -24.64
N CYS A 192 -7.40 4.44 -23.95
CA CYS A 192 -6.32 3.74 -23.29
C CYS A 192 -6.50 2.26 -23.56
N GLU A 193 -5.50 1.64 -24.18
CA GLU A 193 -5.50 0.23 -24.49
C GLU A 193 -4.34 -0.46 -23.81
N ARG A 194 -4.59 -1.68 -23.36
CA ARG A 194 -3.56 -2.45 -22.71
C ARG A 194 -2.64 -3.12 -23.73
N ILE A 195 -1.33 -3.05 -23.48
CA ILE A 195 -0.34 -3.88 -24.14
C ILE A 195 -0.47 -5.31 -23.60
N VAL A 196 -1.14 -6.17 -24.36
CA VAL A 196 -1.25 -7.62 -24.06
C VAL A 196 0.02 -8.36 -24.52
N GLN A 197 0.60 -7.92 -25.63
CA GLN A 197 1.81 -8.49 -26.21
C GLN A 197 2.74 -7.34 -26.65
N PRO A 198 3.93 -7.20 -26.07
CA PRO A 198 4.91 -6.22 -26.53
C PRO A 198 5.46 -6.63 -27.91
N PRO A 199 5.81 -5.66 -28.78
CA PRO A 199 6.45 -5.97 -30.05
C PRO A 199 7.83 -6.59 -29.82
N VAL A 200 8.18 -7.55 -30.67
CA VAL A 200 9.47 -8.26 -30.65
C VAL A 200 10.25 -7.87 -31.89
N SER A 201 11.55 -7.60 -31.72
CA SER A 201 12.43 -7.25 -32.85
C SER A 201 12.49 -8.39 -33.86
N GLY A 202 12.37 -8.05 -35.15
CA GLY A 202 12.33 -9.02 -36.26
C GLY A 202 10.97 -9.65 -36.53
N GLU A 203 9.95 -9.43 -35.69
CA GLU A 203 8.58 -9.90 -35.90
C GLU A 203 7.68 -8.82 -36.52
N THR A 204 6.53 -9.25 -37.05
CA THR A 204 5.52 -8.29 -37.54
C THR A 204 4.96 -7.49 -36.36
N PRO A 205 4.99 -6.14 -36.40
CA PRO A 205 4.44 -5.31 -35.33
C PRO A 205 2.97 -5.67 -35.02
N PRO A 206 2.61 -5.83 -33.73
CA PRO A 206 1.25 -6.04 -33.32
C PRO A 206 0.38 -4.85 -33.74
N LYS A 207 -0.81 -5.17 -34.27
CA LYS A 207 -1.82 -4.18 -34.64
C LYS A 207 -2.77 -3.95 -33.48
N VAL A 208 -2.92 -2.71 -33.05
CA VAL A 208 -3.81 -2.31 -31.96
C VAL A 208 -4.85 -1.35 -32.51
N VAL A 209 -6.13 -1.62 -32.28
CA VAL A 209 -7.21 -0.68 -32.61
C VAL A 209 -7.63 0.01 -31.33
N MET A 210 -7.57 1.33 -31.29
CA MET A 210 -7.96 2.15 -30.14
C MET A 210 -9.21 2.94 -30.49
N THR A 211 -10.25 2.87 -29.65
CA THR A 211 -11.48 3.65 -29.84
C THR A 211 -11.47 4.87 -28.94
N LEU A 212 -11.54 6.07 -29.53
CA LEU A 212 -11.63 7.32 -28.78
C LEU A 212 -12.98 7.41 -28.07
N THR A 213 -12.91 7.53 -26.75
CA THR A 213 -14.06 7.92 -25.93
C THR A 213 -14.15 9.44 -25.92
N PRO A 214 -15.33 10.03 -26.20
CA PRO A 214 -15.52 11.46 -26.12
C PRO A 214 -15.14 12.01 -24.75
N VAL A 215 -14.41 13.12 -24.77
CA VAL A 215 -14.07 13.87 -23.55
C VAL A 215 -14.84 15.19 -23.54
N GLN A 216 -15.20 15.65 -22.36
CA GLN A 216 -15.77 16.96 -22.16
C GLN A 216 -14.65 17.93 -21.76
N PRO A 217 -14.41 19.00 -22.53
CA PRO A 217 -13.47 20.03 -22.12
C PRO A 217 -14.00 20.72 -20.87
N TYR A 218 -13.17 20.81 -19.85
CA TYR A 218 -13.49 21.36 -18.56
C TYR A 218 -12.57 22.53 -18.25
N GLN A 219 -13.14 23.71 -18.05
CA GLN A 219 -12.37 24.90 -17.73
C GLN A 219 -12.14 25.00 -16.22
N VAL A 220 -10.89 25.20 -15.84
CA VAL A 220 -10.47 25.42 -14.45
C VAL A 220 -9.82 26.79 -14.36
N GLU A 221 -10.26 27.58 -13.39
CA GLU A 221 -9.63 28.86 -13.07
C GLU A 221 -8.75 28.66 -11.83
N VAL A 222 -7.45 28.88 -11.94
CA VAL A 222 -6.52 28.82 -10.82
C VAL A 222 -6.19 30.24 -10.39
N VAL A 223 -6.51 30.57 -9.15
CA VAL A 223 -6.26 31.87 -8.54
C VAL A 223 -5.42 31.74 -7.26
N ASP A 224 -4.78 32.82 -6.84
CA ASP A 224 -4.15 32.90 -5.51
C ASP A 224 -5.19 33.16 -4.41
N SER A 225 -4.76 33.18 -3.16
CA SER A 225 -5.62 33.47 -2.00
C SER A 225 -6.30 34.85 -2.03
N SER A 226 -5.74 35.81 -2.76
CA SER A 226 -6.36 37.13 -3.00
C SER A 226 -7.34 37.13 -4.17
N GLY A 227 -7.47 35.99 -4.86
CA GLY A 227 -8.33 35.81 -6.00
C GLY A 227 -7.74 36.27 -7.33
N ARG A 228 -6.43 36.62 -7.37
CA ARG A 228 -5.76 37.00 -8.62
C ARG A 228 -5.43 35.76 -9.44
N PRO A 229 -5.55 35.82 -10.78
CA PRO A 229 -5.18 34.71 -11.63
C PRO A 229 -3.73 34.26 -11.48
N VAL A 230 -3.51 32.95 -11.52
CA VAL A 230 -2.18 32.35 -11.45
C VAL A 230 -1.83 31.78 -12.82
N PRO A 231 -1.01 32.47 -13.63
CA PRO A 231 -0.57 31.95 -14.92
C PRO A 231 0.49 30.85 -14.78
N ASN A 232 0.59 29.98 -15.79
CA ASN A 232 1.52 28.87 -15.92
C ASN A 232 1.45 27.87 -14.74
N ALA A 233 0.29 27.78 -14.08
CA ALA A 233 0.00 26.71 -13.15
C ALA A 233 -0.34 25.45 -13.96
N MET A 234 0.34 24.36 -13.66
CA MET A 234 0.10 23.06 -14.25
C MET A 234 -1.14 22.42 -13.62
N VAL A 235 -2.08 22.01 -14.45
CA VAL A 235 -3.29 21.28 -14.07
C VAL A 235 -3.21 19.89 -14.65
N ALA A 236 -2.87 18.91 -13.82
CA ALA A 236 -2.77 17.50 -14.22
C ALA A 236 -4.03 16.72 -13.88
N VAL A 237 -4.48 15.90 -14.82
CA VAL A 237 -5.58 14.96 -14.59
C VAL A 237 -5.01 13.63 -14.11
N LYS A 238 -5.45 13.15 -12.95
CA LYS A 238 -4.99 11.88 -12.37
C LYS A 238 -6.15 10.92 -12.19
N ARG A 239 -5.84 9.63 -12.36
CA ARG A 239 -6.74 8.48 -12.09
C ARG A 239 -8.09 8.63 -12.78
N MET A 240 -8.03 8.95 -14.07
CA MET A 240 -9.21 8.95 -14.94
C MET A 240 -9.60 7.50 -15.23
N GLN A 241 -10.83 7.11 -14.93
CA GLN A 241 -11.35 5.81 -15.31
C GLN A 241 -11.73 5.82 -16.80
N LEU A 242 -10.98 5.07 -17.60
CA LEU A 242 -11.25 4.85 -19.03
C LEU A 242 -11.61 3.37 -19.23
N SER A 243 -12.74 3.12 -19.88
CA SER A 243 -13.14 1.77 -20.35
C SER A 243 -13.07 0.66 -19.28
N GLY A 244 -13.40 0.95 -18.03
CA GLY A 244 -13.42 -0.04 -16.95
C GLY A 244 -12.05 -0.40 -16.34
N LEU A 245 -10.94 0.11 -16.87
CA LEU A 245 -9.61 -0.07 -16.29
C LEU A 245 -9.42 0.91 -15.12
N TYR A 246 -9.19 0.38 -13.91
CA TYR A 246 -8.90 1.17 -12.70
C TYR A 246 -7.39 1.44 -12.61
N GLU A 247 -7.03 2.73 -12.67
CA GLU A 247 -5.73 3.36 -12.34
C GLU A 247 -4.42 2.78 -12.91
N SER A 248 -3.72 3.61 -13.68
CA SER A 248 -2.47 4.23 -13.21
C SER A 248 -2.40 5.62 -13.84
N THR A 249 -1.70 6.53 -13.17
CA THR A 249 -1.39 7.88 -13.61
C THR A 249 -1.08 7.94 -15.10
N ILE A 250 -1.83 8.73 -15.87
CA ILE A 250 -1.21 9.28 -17.07
C ILE A 250 -0.20 10.33 -16.57
N ASP A 251 0.98 9.84 -16.20
CA ASP A 251 2.14 10.63 -15.78
C ASP A 251 2.63 11.37 -17.04
N GLY A 252 1.99 12.48 -17.39
CA GLY A 252 2.37 13.26 -18.57
C GLY A 252 1.33 14.25 -19.09
N TYR A 253 0.06 14.15 -18.68
CA TYR A 253 -0.95 15.10 -19.13
C TYR A 253 -1.20 16.19 -18.09
N TYR A 254 -0.75 17.38 -18.44
CA TYR A 254 -1.02 18.61 -17.74
C TYR A 254 -1.34 19.71 -18.74
N GLU A 255 -2.20 20.63 -18.33
CA GLU A 255 -2.47 21.86 -19.06
C GLU A 255 -1.94 23.02 -18.24
N GLU A 256 -1.31 23.99 -18.89
CA GLU A 256 -0.87 25.21 -18.21
C GLU A 256 -1.99 26.24 -18.23
N THR A 257 -2.16 26.94 -17.11
CA THR A 257 -3.08 28.07 -17.06
C THR A 257 -2.55 29.25 -17.86
N ASP A 258 -3.43 29.92 -18.58
CA ASP A 258 -3.12 31.13 -19.33
C ASP A 258 -2.89 32.37 -18.42
N ALA A 259 -2.72 33.55 -19.03
CA ALA A 259 -2.58 34.81 -18.32
C ALA A 259 -3.75 35.14 -17.37
N ASN A 260 -4.93 34.60 -17.62
CA ASN A 260 -6.13 34.74 -16.81
C ASN A 260 -6.31 33.58 -15.83
N GLY A 261 -5.28 32.73 -15.66
CA GLY A 261 -5.33 31.61 -14.72
C GLY A 261 -6.22 30.47 -15.23
N LEU A 262 -6.62 30.46 -16.50
CA LEU A 262 -7.54 29.47 -17.05
C LEU A 262 -6.79 28.34 -17.73
N ALA A 263 -7.11 27.10 -17.37
CA ALA A 263 -6.70 25.90 -18.10
C ALA A 263 -7.94 25.14 -18.56
N THR A 264 -7.85 24.47 -19.72
CA THR A 264 -8.93 23.60 -20.21
C THR A 264 -8.43 22.16 -20.22
N VAL A 265 -8.94 21.34 -19.30
CA VAL A 265 -8.58 19.92 -19.19
C VAL A 265 -9.65 19.03 -19.80
N ASP A 266 -9.25 17.94 -20.41
CA ASP A 266 -10.17 16.98 -21.02
C ASP A 266 -10.56 15.92 -19.99
N LEU A 267 -11.85 15.81 -19.66
CA LEU A 267 -12.38 14.80 -18.75
C LEU A 267 -13.28 13.81 -19.50
N SER A 268 -12.97 12.51 -19.46
CA SER A 268 -13.97 11.48 -19.78
C SER A 268 -14.93 11.37 -18.59
N GLY A 269 -16.24 11.23 -18.80
CA GLY A 269 -17.30 11.28 -17.76
C GLY A 269 -17.27 10.24 -16.62
N GLY A 270 -16.12 9.62 -16.33
CA GLY A 270 -15.86 8.75 -15.18
C GLY A 270 -15.28 9.48 -13.95
N ARG A 271 -14.98 8.71 -12.90
CA ARG A 271 -14.34 9.22 -11.67
C ARG A 271 -12.86 9.51 -11.94
N GLY A 272 -12.38 10.69 -11.54
CA GLY A 272 -10.97 11.11 -11.63
C GLY A 272 -10.73 12.45 -10.91
N TYR A 273 -9.51 12.73 -10.48
CA TYR A 273 -9.22 13.97 -9.74
C TYR A 273 -8.18 14.83 -10.43
N LEU A 274 -8.25 16.14 -10.17
CA LEU A 274 -7.27 17.10 -10.66
C LEU A 274 -6.23 17.37 -9.59
N LYS A 275 -4.97 17.45 -10.01
CA LYS A 275 -3.92 17.97 -9.17
C LYS A 275 -3.30 19.20 -9.83
N PHE A 276 -2.85 20.14 -9.01
CA PHE A 276 -2.41 21.47 -9.41
C PHE A 276 -0.99 21.69 -8.91
N ALA A 277 -0.07 22.07 -9.78
CA ALA A 277 1.29 22.45 -9.41
C ALA A 277 1.65 23.79 -10.03
N LYS A 278 2.54 24.54 -9.39
CA LYS A 278 3.23 25.65 -10.05
C LYS A 278 4.68 25.65 -9.59
N ILE A 279 5.59 25.53 -10.54
CA ILE A 279 7.03 25.59 -10.28
C ILE A 279 7.34 26.95 -9.62
N GLY A 280 8.02 26.90 -8.47
CA GLY A 280 8.33 28.10 -7.67
C GLY A 280 7.19 28.65 -6.78
N PHE A 281 6.02 27.99 -6.78
CA PHE A 281 4.95 28.22 -5.81
C PHE A 281 5.13 27.22 -4.65
N CYS A 282 4.79 25.96 -4.82
CA CYS A 282 5.15 24.85 -3.92
C CYS A 282 5.88 23.78 -4.72
N ASP A 283 6.93 23.16 -4.16
CA ASP A 283 7.61 22.02 -4.81
C ASP A 283 6.68 20.78 -4.94
N ARG A 284 5.53 20.79 -4.24
CA ARG A 284 4.47 19.78 -4.32
C ARG A 284 3.11 20.33 -4.72
N PRO A 285 2.29 19.49 -5.39
CA PRO A 285 1.01 19.91 -5.91
C PRO A 285 -0.12 19.90 -4.89
N ALA A 286 -1.03 20.85 -5.01
CA ALA A 286 -2.32 20.80 -4.34
C ALA A 286 -3.21 19.77 -5.07
N SER A 287 -3.95 18.95 -4.33
CA SER A 287 -4.86 17.94 -4.93
C SER A 287 -6.30 18.32 -4.64
N VAL A 288 -7.18 18.27 -5.64
CA VAL A 288 -8.63 18.54 -5.49
C VAL A 288 -9.40 17.32 -5.98
N LYS A 289 -10.28 16.77 -5.14
CA LYS A 289 -10.92 15.45 -5.34
C LYS A 289 -12.08 15.48 -6.35
N PRO A 290 -12.43 14.31 -6.96
CA PRO A 290 -13.42 14.16 -8.03
C PRO A 290 -14.82 14.65 -7.64
N SER A 291 -15.19 14.38 -6.38
CA SER A 291 -16.48 14.70 -5.75
C SER A 291 -16.85 16.18 -5.85
N ASP A 292 -15.87 17.02 -6.17
CA ASP A 292 -15.99 18.45 -6.13
C ASP A 292 -16.08 19.08 -7.54
N PHE A 293 -16.24 18.30 -8.63
CA PHE A 293 -16.20 18.82 -10.02
C PHE A 293 -17.50 18.67 -10.84
N LEU A 294 -18.35 17.70 -10.53
CA LEU A 294 -19.64 17.57 -11.21
C LEU A 294 -20.73 18.15 -10.32
N SER A 295 -21.50 19.11 -10.85
CA SER A 295 -22.80 19.47 -10.27
C SER A 295 -23.64 18.19 -10.18
N LYS A 296 -23.86 17.68 -8.95
CA LYS A 296 -24.67 16.48 -8.70
C LYS A 296 -26.08 16.60 -9.31
N THR A 297 -26.55 17.82 -9.56
CA THR A 297 -27.91 18.14 -10.00
C THR A 297 -28.06 18.42 -11.50
N SER A 298 -27.01 18.74 -12.25
CA SER A 298 -27.19 19.21 -13.64
C SER A 298 -26.31 18.54 -14.70
N GLY A 299 -25.27 17.77 -14.32
CA GLY A 299 -24.34 17.17 -15.29
C GLY A 299 -23.61 18.19 -16.18
N GLN A 300 -23.78 19.49 -15.92
CA GLN A 300 -23.11 20.58 -16.62
C GLN A 300 -21.81 20.94 -15.88
N PRO A 301 -20.71 21.12 -16.61
CA PRO A 301 -19.44 21.54 -16.01
C PRO A 301 -19.56 22.98 -15.52
N ILE A 302 -19.54 23.18 -14.21
CA ILE A 302 -19.36 24.52 -13.63
C ILE A 302 -17.86 24.81 -13.70
N PRO A 303 -17.42 25.93 -14.32
CA PRO A 303 -16.02 26.35 -14.25
C PRO A 303 -15.60 26.45 -12.80
N LYS A 304 -14.66 25.60 -12.37
CA LYS A 304 -14.26 25.58 -10.97
C LYS A 304 -13.09 26.50 -10.75
N ARG A 305 -13.30 27.46 -9.86
CA ARG A 305 -12.24 28.29 -9.31
C ARG A 305 -11.51 27.51 -8.22
N VAL A 306 -10.22 27.27 -8.45
CA VAL A 306 -9.30 26.62 -7.52
C VAL A 306 -8.40 27.70 -6.94
N VAL A 307 -8.47 27.86 -5.63
CA VAL A 307 -7.65 28.82 -4.88
C VAL A 307 -6.39 28.10 -4.43
N LEU A 308 -5.23 28.48 -4.98
CA LEU A 308 -3.96 28.06 -4.42
C LEU A 308 -3.77 28.72 -3.05
N PRO A 309 -3.30 27.97 -2.05
CA PRO A 309 -3.16 28.49 -0.70
C PRO A 309 -2.18 29.66 -0.66
N GLU A 310 -2.47 30.62 0.23
CA GLU A 310 -1.54 31.69 0.52
C GLU A 310 -0.19 31.10 0.94
N GLN A 311 0.89 31.76 0.53
CA GLN A 311 2.24 31.37 0.88
C GLN A 311 2.89 32.46 1.67
N THR A 312 3.80 32.05 2.54
CA THR A 312 4.69 32.94 3.25
C THR A 312 6.12 32.53 3.01
N THR A 313 7.03 33.47 3.18
CA THR A 313 8.46 33.25 2.96
C THR A 313 9.16 33.21 4.29
N ILE A 314 9.91 32.13 4.54
CA ILE A 314 10.82 32.01 5.68
C ILE A 314 12.23 32.28 5.18
N GLU A 315 12.83 33.35 5.68
CA GLU A 315 14.26 33.60 5.51
C GLU A 315 15.03 32.80 6.54
N THR A 316 16.07 32.09 6.10
CA THR A 316 16.88 31.24 6.97
C THR A 316 18.36 31.61 6.83
N THR A 317 19.06 31.70 7.94
CA THR A 317 20.53 31.81 7.99
C THR A 317 21.10 30.69 8.83
N ILE A 318 22.33 30.29 8.54
CA ILE A 318 23.01 29.22 9.29
C ILE A 318 24.27 29.81 9.90
N ILE A 319 24.39 29.69 11.21
CA ILE A 319 25.56 30.17 11.97
C ILE A 319 26.17 29.02 12.75
N ASN A 320 27.46 29.09 13.08
CA ASN A 320 28.05 28.21 14.09
C ASN A 320 27.77 28.72 15.51
N GLU A 321 28.22 27.95 16.51
CA GLU A 321 28.12 28.30 17.95
C GLU A 321 28.77 29.65 18.31
N SER A 322 29.68 30.18 17.48
CA SER A 322 30.32 31.48 17.65
C SER A 322 29.58 32.63 16.94
N GLY A 323 28.44 32.35 16.30
CA GLY A 323 27.65 33.34 15.55
C GLY A 323 28.17 33.64 14.15
N VAL A 324 29.16 32.90 13.65
CA VAL A 324 29.70 33.09 12.30
C VAL A 324 28.85 32.35 11.28
N ALA A 325 28.43 33.04 10.23
CA ALA A 325 27.66 32.44 9.13
C ALA A 325 28.45 31.33 8.44
N LEU A 326 27.77 30.23 8.11
CA LEU A 326 28.35 29.07 7.45
C LEU A 326 27.93 29.00 5.98
N THR A 327 28.84 28.52 5.14
CA THR A 327 28.62 28.22 3.71
C THR A 327 28.41 26.72 3.51
N ASP A 328 27.96 26.29 2.33
CA ASP A 328 27.84 24.87 1.93
C ASP A 328 26.84 24.02 2.73
N PHE A 329 25.83 24.68 3.30
CA PHE A 329 24.68 24.01 3.89
C PHE A 329 23.46 24.06 2.97
N GLN A 330 22.58 23.13 3.25
CA GLN A 330 21.27 22.99 2.64
C GLN A 330 20.24 23.09 3.75
N VAL A 331 19.23 23.95 3.57
CA VAL A 331 18.07 23.98 4.45
C VAL A 331 17.06 22.95 3.93
N GLU A 332 16.49 22.18 4.85
CA GLU A 332 15.48 21.15 4.62
C GLU A 332 14.24 21.48 5.45
N VAL A 333 13.08 21.24 4.84
CA VAL A 333 11.79 21.43 5.48
C VAL A 333 10.94 20.19 5.24
N ARG A 334 10.40 19.59 6.30
CA ARG A 334 9.39 18.51 6.20
C ARG A 334 8.19 18.82 7.08
N GLY A 335 6.99 18.37 6.70
CA GLY A 335 5.79 18.56 7.50
C GLY A 335 4.51 18.29 6.72
N SER A 336 3.41 18.92 7.13
CA SER A 336 2.13 18.87 6.43
C SER A 336 1.36 20.18 6.59
N GLY A 337 0.29 20.34 5.83
CA GLY A 337 -0.63 21.45 5.99
C GLY A 337 -1.99 21.10 5.41
N ARG A 338 -2.96 21.98 5.62
CA ARG A 338 -4.35 21.78 5.19
C ARG A 338 -4.51 21.35 3.73
N TRP A 339 -3.70 21.93 2.87
CA TRP A 339 -3.76 21.74 1.42
C TRP A 339 -2.74 20.72 0.92
N PHE A 340 -1.76 20.37 1.76
CA PHE A 340 -0.62 19.54 1.40
C PHE A 340 -0.38 18.50 2.50
N PRO A 341 -0.86 17.25 2.32
CA PRO A 341 -0.72 16.21 3.34
C PRO A 341 0.75 15.87 3.64
N LYS A 342 1.67 16.22 2.72
CA LYS A 342 3.12 16.11 2.93
C LYS A 342 3.84 17.28 2.26
N ILE A 343 4.52 18.10 3.04
CA ILE A 343 5.43 19.17 2.64
C ILE A 343 6.85 18.64 2.76
N GLU A 344 7.64 18.76 1.70
CA GLU A 344 9.04 18.38 1.68
C GLU A 344 9.76 19.33 0.72
N GLN A 345 10.62 20.18 1.24
CA GLN A 345 11.37 21.16 0.45
C GLN A 345 12.83 21.16 0.87
N SER A 346 13.69 21.52 -0.09
CA SER A 346 15.07 21.77 0.22
C SER A 346 15.70 22.81 -0.69
N ARG A 347 16.57 23.64 -0.11
CA ARG A 347 17.26 24.75 -0.77
C ARG A 347 18.69 24.87 -0.26
N ARG A 348 19.63 25.24 -1.13
CA ARG A 348 21.00 25.58 -0.71
C ARG A 348 21.03 27.04 -0.27
N LEU A 349 21.98 27.38 0.60
CA LEU A 349 22.30 28.77 0.85
C LEU A 349 22.77 29.47 -0.43
N ASP A 350 22.42 30.74 -0.54
CA ASP A 350 22.90 31.66 -1.57
C ASP A 350 24.29 32.24 -1.22
N ASP A 351 24.82 33.08 -2.09
CA ASP A 351 26.12 33.75 -1.92
C ASP A 351 26.17 34.67 -0.68
N ALA A 352 25.02 34.99 -0.09
CA ALA A 352 24.90 35.77 1.15
C ALA A 352 24.77 34.89 2.41
N ASN A 353 24.96 33.58 2.30
CA ASN A 353 24.76 32.59 3.37
C ASN A 353 23.33 32.57 3.94
N SER A 354 22.35 32.92 3.11
CA SER A 354 20.94 32.91 3.44
C SER A 354 20.15 32.02 2.49
N CYS A 355 18.94 31.67 2.89
CA CYS A 355 18.03 30.93 2.04
C CYS A 355 16.59 31.35 2.32
N SER A 356 15.88 31.66 1.24
CA SER A 356 14.46 32.00 1.27
C SER A 356 13.61 30.78 0.89
N ILE A 357 12.72 30.34 1.77
CA ILE A 357 11.86 29.18 1.56
C ILE A 357 10.39 29.61 1.56
N ARG A 358 9.68 29.32 0.46
CA ARG A 358 8.25 29.60 0.34
C ARG A 358 7.42 28.43 0.82
N LEU A 359 6.58 28.66 1.81
CA LEU A 359 5.80 27.64 2.48
C LEU A 359 4.32 28.03 2.52
N PRO A 360 3.41 27.07 2.35
CA PRO A 360 1.99 27.36 2.44
C PRO A 360 1.63 27.76 3.87
N VAL A 361 0.76 28.74 4.02
CA VAL A 361 0.14 29.01 5.33
C VAL A 361 -0.80 27.87 5.71
N GLU A 362 -1.22 27.83 6.98
CA GLU A 362 -1.93 26.71 7.58
C GLU A 362 -1.14 25.39 7.50
N SER A 363 0.16 25.48 7.75
CA SER A 363 1.07 24.33 7.78
C SER A 363 1.80 24.17 9.11
N ARG A 364 2.19 22.93 9.38
CA ARG A 364 3.01 22.48 10.50
C ARG A 364 4.24 21.81 9.92
N ILE A 365 5.41 22.38 10.17
CA ILE A 365 6.66 21.94 9.57
C ILE A 365 7.76 21.81 10.63
N ALA A 366 8.82 21.10 10.27
CA ALA A 366 10.12 21.13 10.90
C ALA A 366 11.12 21.66 9.87
N ILE A 367 11.98 22.59 10.29
CA ILE A 367 13.06 23.15 9.46
C ILE A 367 14.41 22.84 10.12
N TRP A 368 15.38 22.39 9.33
CA TRP A 368 16.76 22.18 9.77
C TRP A 368 17.71 22.41 8.61
N ALA A 369 19.01 22.35 8.85
CA ALA A 369 20.00 22.37 7.79
C ALA A 369 20.92 21.15 7.82
N THR A 370 21.41 20.75 6.65
CA THR A 370 22.29 19.60 6.42
C THR A 370 23.52 20.00 5.60
N SER A 371 24.64 19.32 5.84
CA SER A 371 25.83 19.35 5.00
C SER A 371 26.55 18.00 5.13
N GLY A 372 26.50 17.16 4.09
CA GLY A 372 26.95 15.76 4.20
C GLY A 372 26.18 14.99 5.27
N SER A 373 26.88 14.35 6.22
CA SER A 373 26.27 13.66 7.37
C SER A 373 25.94 14.59 8.54
N TYR A 374 26.21 15.88 8.42
CA TYR A 374 26.04 16.85 9.50
C TYR A 374 24.68 17.55 9.41
N ARG A 375 24.08 17.89 10.56
CA ARG A 375 22.81 18.63 10.64
C ARG A 375 22.75 19.63 11.79
N THR A 376 21.89 20.64 11.68
CA THR A 376 21.48 21.49 12.80
C THR A 376 20.38 20.82 13.61
N GLU A 377 20.08 21.36 14.79
CA GLU A 377 18.81 21.06 15.46
C GLU A 377 17.65 21.47 14.54
N ALA A 378 16.57 20.69 14.58
CA ALA A 378 15.36 21.02 13.86
C ALA A 378 14.47 21.92 14.68
N ILE A 379 13.82 22.88 14.03
CA ILE A 379 12.92 23.82 14.68
C ILE A 379 11.50 23.49 14.20
N PRO A 380 10.59 23.09 15.10
CA PRO A 380 9.18 22.97 14.75
C PRO A 380 8.57 24.34 14.56
N LEU A 381 7.75 24.49 13.52
CA LEU A 381 7.04 25.73 13.22
C LEU A 381 5.59 25.44 12.88
N SER A 382 4.72 26.31 13.37
CA SER A 382 3.34 26.44 12.91
C SER A 382 3.23 27.74 12.10
N ILE A 383 2.73 27.65 10.87
CA ILE A 383 2.55 28.80 9.98
C ILE A 383 1.05 29.09 9.88
N PRO A 384 0.46 29.91 10.76
CA PRO A 384 -0.96 30.25 10.65
C PRO A 384 -1.24 31.17 9.46
N HIS A 385 -2.50 31.24 9.04
CA HIS A 385 -2.95 32.17 8.01
C HIS A 385 -2.67 33.63 8.40
N GLY A 386 -2.24 34.46 7.43
CA GLY A 386 -1.86 35.85 7.67
C GLY A 386 -0.58 36.06 8.48
N SER A 387 0.19 35.01 8.78
CA SER A 387 1.47 35.14 9.48
C SER A 387 2.60 35.55 8.54
N ASN A 388 3.46 36.43 9.04
CA ASN A 388 4.77 36.69 8.45
C ASN A 388 5.82 36.10 9.40
N PRO A 389 6.24 34.84 9.18
CA PRO A 389 7.18 34.17 10.06
C PRO A 389 8.48 34.97 10.13
N GLN A 390 9.05 35.05 11.32
CA GLN A 390 10.33 35.72 11.52
C GLN A 390 11.45 34.96 10.81
N ALA A 391 12.51 35.67 10.44
CA ALA A 391 13.72 35.04 9.94
C ALA A 391 14.26 34.04 10.96
N ILE A 392 14.63 32.85 10.50
CA ILE A 392 15.08 31.74 11.32
C ILE A 392 16.59 31.67 11.25
N GLN A 393 17.22 31.63 12.41
CA GLN A 393 18.64 31.38 12.52
C GLN A 393 18.83 29.94 13.01
N LEU A 394 19.35 29.09 12.13
CA LEU A 394 19.72 27.73 12.47
C LEU A 394 21.14 27.73 13.00
N VAL A 395 21.31 27.18 14.20
CA VAL A 395 22.63 27.07 14.85
C VAL A 395 23.21 25.70 14.55
N PHE A 396 24.32 25.69 13.82
CA PHE A 396 25.15 24.52 13.64
C PHE A 396 25.99 24.30 14.89
N GLN A 397 25.72 23.18 15.55
CA GLN A 397 26.55 22.68 16.63
C GLN A 397 27.55 21.66 16.10
N SER A 398 28.74 21.64 16.68
CA SER A 398 29.73 20.64 16.29
C SER A 398 29.17 19.25 16.56
N PRO A 399 29.22 18.32 15.58
CA PRO A 399 28.63 17.01 15.74
C PRO A 399 29.35 16.23 16.83
N THR A 400 28.59 15.43 17.55
CA THR A 400 29.09 14.52 18.56
C THR A 400 29.64 13.28 17.88
N LYS A 401 30.90 12.96 18.16
CA LYS A 401 31.49 11.69 17.72
C LYS A 401 30.88 10.56 18.55
N VAL A 402 30.04 9.77 17.91
CA VAL A 402 29.48 8.55 18.50
C VAL A 402 30.34 7.38 18.03
N ARG A 403 31.08 6.80 18.96
CA ARG A 403 31.93 5.64 18.73
C ARG A 403 31.26 4.43 19.31
N GLY A 404 31.38 3.30 18.64
CA GLY A 404 30.95 2.06 19.27
C GLY A 404 31.61 0.84 18.70
N THR A 405 31.36 -0.28 19.37
CA THR A 405 31.76 -1.60 18.88
C THR A 405 30.50 -2.43 18.66
N LEU A 406 30.40 -3.02 17.48
CA LEU A 406 29.36 -3.98 17.14
C LEU A 406 29.79 -5.37 17.61
N LEU A 407 29.09 -5.93 18.61
CA LEU A 407 29.35 -7.26 19.13
C LEU A 407 28.28 -8.25 18.72
N ALA A 408 28.67 -9.49 18.42
CA ALA A 408 27.73 -10.58 18.19
C ALA A 408 27.06 -11.02 19.50
N VAL A 409 25.73 -11.00 19.54
CA VAL A 409 24.94 -11.48 20.70
C VAL A 409 25.28 -12.93 21.08
N SER A 410 25.71 -13.77 20.14
CA SER A 410 25.99 -15.19 20.38
C SER A 410 27.25 -15.45 21.21
N ASN A 411 28.28 -14.62 21.08
CA ASN A 411 29.61 -14.91 21.66
C ASN A 411 30.38 -13.65 22.14
N GLY A 412 29.78 -12.47 22.04
CA GLY A 412 30.40 -11.19 22.42
C GLY A 412 31.61 -10.79 21.56
N GLN A 413 31.86 -11.46 20.44
CA GLN A 413 32.98 -11.13 19.55
C GLN A 413 32.63 -9.94 18.65
N PRO A 414 33.60 -9.07 18.31
CA PRO A 414 33.34 -7.97 17.38
C PRO A 414 32.98 -8.45 15.97
N ILE A 415 32.11 -7.70 15.30
CA ILE A 415 31.66 -8.01 13.94
C ILE A 415 32.17 -6.96 12.96
N ALA A 416 33.08 -7.37 12.09
CA ALA A 416 33.65 -6.53 11.06
C ALA A 416 32.76 -6.32 9.83
N ARG A 417 32.96 -5.18 9.14
CA ARG A 417 32.38 -4.84 7.83
C ARG A 417 30.85 -4.93 7.80
N ARG A 418 30.21 -4.44 8.87
CA ARG A 418 28.75 -4.34 8.99
C ARG A 418 28.29 -2.90 8.97
N ARG A 419 27.16 -2.68 8.29
CA ARG A 419 26.50 -1.39 8.19
C ARG A 419 25.69 -1.15 9.48
N ILE A 420 26.03 -0.08 10.18
CA ILE A 420 25.23 0.50 11.25
C ILE A 420 24.40 1.60 10.59
N ALA A 421 23.08 1.43 10.59
CA ALA A 421 22.13 2.44 10.15
C ALA A 421 21.59 3.19 11.37
N VAL A 422 21.50 4.51 11.26
CA VAL A 422 21.02 5.39 12.32
C VAL A 422 19.81 6.15 11.83
N THR A 423 18.65 5.80 12.37
CA THR A 423 17.42 6.55 12.14
C THR A 423 17.22 7.56 13.26
N GLY A 424 17.13 8.84 12.94
CA GLY A 424 16.80 9.88 13.90
C GLY A 424 15.37 10.37 13.69
N ASN A 425 14.64 10.59 14.78
CA ASN A 425 13.52 11.51 14.69
C ASN A 425 14.12 12.92 14.56
N VAL A 426 13.63 13.68 13.58
CA VAL A 426 14.05 15.08 13.40
C VAL A 426 13.68 15.91 14.63
N LEU A 427 12.54 15.58 15.26
CA LEU A 427 12.06 16.20 16.48
C LEU A 427 11.57 15.15 17.49
N PRO A 428 11.89 15.31 18.79
CA PRO A 428 11.23 14.60 19.89
C PRO A 428 9.71 14.82 19.90
N ARG A 429 8.96 13.84 20.41
CA ARG A 429 7.50 13.85 20.35
C ARG A 429 6.84 14.95 21.17
N ASP A 430 7.38 15.19 22.34
CA ASP A 430 7.01 16.27 23.25
C ASP A 430 7.20 17.65 22.61
N GLN A 431 8.29 17.87 21.87
CA GLN A 431 8.54 19.14 21.17
C GLN A 431 7.53 19.39 20.02
N ILE A 432 7.10 18.32 19.35
CA ILE A 432 6.09 18.38 18.31
C ILE A 432 4.74 18.78 18.91
N ASP A 433 4.35 18.12 20.00
CA ASP A 433 3.07 18.36 20.66
C ASP A 433 2.99 19.82 21.16
N ASP A 434 4.02 20.34 21.84
CA ASP A 434 4.00 21.72 22.34
C ASP A 434 3.94 22.79 21.23
N ALA A 435 4.71 22.62 20.16
CA ALA A 435 4.81 23.60 19.07
C ALA A 435 3.62 23.56 18.10
N TRP A 436 2.91 22.44 18.01
CA TRP A 436 1.80 22.24 17.06
C TRP A 436 0.42 22.30 17.70
N LEU A 437 0.33 22.15 19.02
CA LEU A 437 -0.92 22.36 19.76
C LEU A 437 -1.30 23.84 19.88
N THR A 438 -0.36 24.77 19.63
CA THR A 438 -0.60 26.20 19.84
C THR A 438 0.05 27.06 18.73
N PRO A 439 -0.71 27.80 17.91
CA PRO A 439 -2.18 27.95 17.88
C PRO A 439 -2.87 26.78 17.16
N LYS A 440 -4.17 26.58 17.45
CA LYS A 440 -5.05 25.60 16.77
C LYS A 440 -5.15 25.91 15.26
N VAL A 441 -4.18 25.44 14.48
CA VAL A 441 -4.27 25.39 13.01
C VAL A 441 -5.21 24.22 12.64
N TRP A 442 -6.51 24.38 12.91
CA TRP A 442 -7.63 23.49 12.53
C TRP A 442 -7.45 21.98 12.86
N ASN A 443 -8.49 21.17 12.59
CA ASN A 443 -8.50 19.70 12.72
C ASN A 443 -7.62 19.04 11.65
N LEU A 444 -6.35 19.43 11.57
CA LEU A 444 -5.36 18.70 10.79
C LEU A 444 -4.88 17.54 11.64
N ASP A 445 -5.05 16.33 11.11
CA ASP A 445 -4.34 15.18 11.63
C ASP A 445 -2.85 15.55 11.73
N PRO A 446 -2.19 15.28 12.87
CA PRO A 446 -0.75 15.46 12.95
C PRO A 446 -0.12 14.69 11.78
N PRO A 447 0.85 15.26 11.04
CA PRO A 447 1.55 14.52 10.01
C PRO A 447 2.01 13.18 10.59
N GLU A 448 1.85 12.11 9.82
CA GLU A 448 2.31 10.78 10.22
C GLU A 448 3.78 10.91 10.67
N TYR A 449 4.11 10.42 11.87
CA TYR A 449 5.44 10.53 12.48
C TYR A 449 6.56 10.08 11.54
N GLU A 450 6.28 9.11 10.67
CA GLU A 450 7.17 8.60 9.65
C GLU A 450 7.68 9.71 8.71
N GLN A 451 6.93 10.80 8.52
CA GLN A 451 7.28 11.93 7.66
C GLN A 451 8.31 12.90 8.28
N LEU A 452 8.58 12.78 9.59
CA LEU A 452 9.61 13.55 10.32
C LEU A 452 10.83 12.71 10.69
N THR A 453 11.01 11.54 10.08
CA THR A 453 12.27 10.80 10.18
C THR A 453 13.31 11.47 9.28
N CYS A 454 14.56 11.58 9.73
CA CYS A 454 15.66 12.01 8.86
C CYS A 454 16.25 10.81 8.13
N ASP A 455 16.96 11.09 7.04
CA ASP A 455 17.67 10.06 6.27
C ASP A 455 18.69 9.33 7.16
N ASP A 456 18.91 8.05 6.86
CA ASP A 456 19.82 7.14 7.59
C ASP A 456 21.26 7.70 7.57
N VAL A 457 21.81 8.05 8.74
CA VAL A 457 23.27 8.24 8.87
C VAL A 457 23.89 6.86 9.07
N GLU A 458 25.01 6.59 8.40
CA GLU A 458 25.55 5.24 8.37
C GLU A 458 27.04 5.18 8.61
N ALA A 459 27.47 4.09 9.23
CA ALA A 459 28.87 3.74 9.38
C ALA A 459 29.08 2.27 9.05
N MET A 460 30.28 1.95 8.58
CA MET A 460 30.74 0.58 8.43
C MET A 460 31.66 0.24 9.60
N THR A 461 31.51 -0.96 10.17
CA THR A 461 32.44 -1.43 11.19
C THR A 461 33.77 -1.84 10.59
N ASP A 462 34.87 -1.54 11.28
CA ASP A 462 36.23 -1.95 10.91
C ASP A 462 36.50 -3.43 11.22
N ASP A 463 37.73 -3.91 11.01
CA ASP A 463 38.10 -5.31 11.26
C ASP A 463 38.03 -5.70 12.76
N GLU A 464 37.99 -4.74 13.67
CA GLU A 464 37.78 -4.92 15.11
C GLU A 464 36.32 -4.67 15.53
N GLY A 465 35.41 -4.57 14.56
CA GLY A 465 33.98 -4.31 14.78
C GLY A 465 33.65 -2.91 15.27
N LYS A 466 34.59 -1.96 15.25
CA LYS A 466 34.39 -0.59 15.71
C LYS A 466 33.80 0.28 14.61
N PHE A 467 32.98 1.24 15.00
CA PHE A 467 32.42 2.26 14.11
C PHE A 467 32.54 3.66 14.76
N GLU A 468 32.62 4.69 13.93
CA GLU A 468 32.53 6.09 14.34
C GLU A 468 31.47 6.78 13.47
N LEU A 469 30.55 7.48 14.12
CA LEU A 469 29.50 8.30 13.52
C LEU A 469 29.66 9.74 14.02
N ALA A 470 29.24 10.71 13.23
CA ALA A 470 29.15 12.11 13.65
C ALA A 470 27.67 12.49 13.68
N LEU A 471 27.09 12.57 14.87
CA LEU A 471 25.66 12.84 15.06
C LEU A 471 25.45 14.21 15.70
N ALA A 472 24.53 15.00 15.16
CA ALA A 472 24.09 16.24 15.79
C ALA A 472 23.30 15.95 17.08
N PRO A 473 22.97 16.95 17.90
CA PRO A 473 22.02 16.76 18.99
C PRO A 473 20.69 16.15 18.51
N GLY A 474 20.10 15.29 19.33
CA GLY A 474 18.83 14.64 19.03
C GLY A 474 18.72 13.22 19.59
N GLU A 475 17.60 12.58 19.33
CA GLU A 475 17.34 11.19 19.68
C GLU A 475 17.45 10.31 18.42
N TYR A 476 18.23 9.25 18.52
CA TYR A 476 18.55 8.37 17.40
C TYR A 476 18.38 6.91 17.80
N HIS A 477 17.96 6.10 16.84
CA HIS A 477 17.93 4.66 16.93
C HIS A 477 19.04 4.10 16.04
N LEU A 478 20.02 3.45 16.67
CA LEU A 478 21.12 2.80 15.99
C LEU A 478 20.76 1.33 15.81
N GLN A 479 20.81 0.82 14.59
CA GLN A 479 20.56 -0.57 14.31
C GLN A 479 21.58 -1.12 13.31
N GLU A 480 21.96 -2.38 13.44
CA GLU A 480 22.64 -3.08 12.37
C GLU A 480 21.64 -3.28 11.22
N ALA A 481 22.02 -2.87 10.00
CA ALA A 481 21.10 -2.77 8.86
C ALA A 481 20.41 -4.11 8.49
N SER A 482 20.91 -5.24 8.97
CA SER A 482 20.32 -6.57 8.75
C SER A 482 19.38 -7.05 9.86
N ARG A 483 18.83 -6.11 10.67
CA ARG A 483 17.83 -6.29 11.75
C ARG A 483 18.45 -6.71 13.10
N GLY A 484 19.43 -5.95 13.57
CA GLY A 484 19.83 -5.99 14.99
C GLY A 484 18.78 -5.41 15.93
N GLU A 485 18.96 -5.59 17.24
CA GLU A 485 18.24 -4.78 18.23
C GLU A 485 18.60 -3.30 18.02
N SER A 486 17.60 -2.41 18.07
CA SER A 486 17.86 -0.99 18.00
C SER A 486 18.29 -0.46 19.37
N VAL A 487 19.36 0.34 19.38
CA VAL A 487 19.79 1.07 20.56
C VAL A 487 19.36 2.52 20.40
N THR A 488 18.47 2.98 21.28
CA THR A 488 18.12 4.40 21.34
C THR A 488 19.21 5.14 22.10
N ILE A 489 19.77 6.18 21.50
CA ILE A 489 20.70 7.10 22.14
C ILE A 489 20.17 8.52 22.05
N LYS A 490 20.47 9.30 23.09
CA LYS A 490 20.26 10.74 23.09
C LYS A 490 21.63 11.42 23.01
N VAL A 491 21.79 12.26 22.01
CA VAL A 491 22.98 13.10 21.81
C VAL A 491 22.59 14.51 22.26
N ASP A 492 23.22 15.01 23.31
CA ASP A 492 22.88 16.28 23.95
C ASP A 492 24.06 17.27 24.02
N SER A 493 25.28 16.82 23.73
CA SER A 493 26.50 17.61 23.89
C SER A 493 27.61 17.12 22.96
N ALA A 494 28.52 18.02 22.57
CA ALA A 494 29.66 17.73 21.69
C ALA A 494 30.73 16.77 22.28
N LYS A 495 30.47 16.15 23.44
CA LYS A 495 31.40 15.19 24.05
C LYS A 495 31.27 13.84 23.36
N PRO A 496 32.39 13.21 22.94
CA PRO A 496 32.33 11.89 22.33
C PRO A 496 31.55 10.89 23.21
N LEU A 497 30.69 10.12 22.57
CA LEU A 497 29.86 9.11 23.21
C LEU A 497 30.36 7.73 22.79
N ASP A 498 30.82 6.94 23.76
CA ASP A 498 31.26 5.56 23.53
C ASP A 498 30.13 4.59 23.88
N LEU A 499 29.79 3.71 22.93
CA LEU A 499 28.66 2.79 23.00
C LEU A 499 29.10 1.35 22.70
N THR A 500 28.38 0.38 23.24
CA THR A 500 28.43 -1.00 22.75
C THR A 500 27.10 -1.33 22.12
N VAL A 501 27.10 -1.65 20.82
CA VAL A 501 25.89 -2.04 20.09
C VAL A 501 25.93 -3.54 19.90
N TRP A 502 24.86 -4.21 20.32
CA TRP A 502 24.72 -5.65 20.14
C TRP A 502 24.07 -5.91 18.78
N GLY A 503 24.85 -6.46 17.86
CA GLY A 503 24.38 -6.80 16.52
C GLY A 503 23.48 -8.04 16.52
N ALA A 504 22.83 -8.31 15.39
CA ALA A 504 22.05 -9.53 15.23
C ALA A 504 22.87 -10.76 15.66
N LYS A 505 22.21 -11.74 16.31
CA LYS A 505 22.82 -13.02 16.68
C LYS A 505 23.42 -13.65 15.43
N LEU A 506 24.74 -13.51 15.23
CA LEU A 506 25.43 -14.14 14.11
C LEU A 506 25.30 -15.65 14.31
N PRO A 507 24.57 -16.35 13.43
CA PRO A 507 24.59 -17.78 13.41
C PRO A 507 25.79 -18.16 12.54
N CYS A 508 26.94 -18.26 13.17
CA CYS A 508 28.09 -18.89 12.56
C CYS A 508 28.01 -20.40 12.83
N GLY A 509 27.78 -21.19 11.78
CA GLY A 509 27.76 -22.65 11.86
C GLY A 509 26.97 -23.29 10.73
N GLN A 510 27.08 -24.62 10.67
CA GLN A 510 26.26 -25.47 9.80
C GLN A 510 25.29 -26.27 10.67
N VAL A 511 24.05 -26.40 10.22
CA VAL A 511 23.14 -27.43 10.72
C VAL A 511 23.39 -28.69 9.92
N THR A 512 23.60 -29.80 10.62
CA THR A 512 23.62 -31.12 9.98
C THR A 512 22.23 -31.71 10.05
N GLY A 513 21.57 -31.81 8.91
CA GLY A 513 20.29 -32.43 8.76
C GLY A 513 20.40 -33.91 8.37
N GLN A 514 19.39 -34.70 8.72
CA GLN A 514 19.23 -36.08 8.28
C GLN A 514 17.83 -36.28 7.71
N ILE A 515 17.74 -36.95 6.57
CA ILE A 515 16.49 -37.46 6.03
C ILE A 515 16.21 -38.81 6.68
N ALA A 516 15.07 -38.92 7.36
CA ALA A 516 14.57 -40.18 7.90
C ALA A 516 13.34 -40.63 7.12
N LEU A 517 13.26 -41.92 6.80
CA LEU A 517 12.02 -42.51 6.27
C LEU A 517 11.11 -42.87 7.45
N ALA A 518 9.83 -42.51 7.38
CA ALA A 518 8.85 -42.97 8.35
C ALA A 518 8.72 -44.51 8.31
N ASP A 519 8.33 -45.12 9.44
CA ASP A 519 8.20 -46.57 9.59
C ASP A 519 7.40 -47.21 8.44
N GLY A 520 7.97 -48.25 7.83
CA GLY A 520 7.33 -49.00 6.74
C GLY A 520 7.51 -48.42 5.33
N VAL A 521 8.22 -47.30 5.17
CA VAL A 521 8.55 -46.71 3.86
C VAL A 521 9.95 -47.16 3.41
N ARG A 522 10.07 -47.68 2.18
CA ARG A 522 11.36 -47.94 1.51
C ARG A 522 11.53 -46.97 0.34
N ALA A 523 12.60 -46.16 0.34
CA ALA A 523 12.91 -45.28 -0.76
C ALA A 523 14.42 -45.06 -0.91
N ASP A 524 14.82 -44.72 -2.14
CA ASP A 524 16.16 -44.25 -2.45
C ASP A 524 16.27 -42.78 -2.06
N ILE A 525 17.21 -42.49 -1.14
CA ILE A 525 17.43 -41.17 -0.56
C ILE A 525 18.31 -40.32 -1.51
N GLY A 526 19.01 -40.92 -2.48
CA GLY A 526 19.88 -40.21 -3.41
C GLY A 526 19.17 -39.30 -4.43
N GLU A 527 17.84 -39.39 -4.55
CA GLU A 527 17.03 -38.64 -5.53
C GLU A 527 16.02 -37.67 -4.88
N LEU A 528 16.44 -36.95 -3.83
CA LEU A 528 15.59 -35.95 -3.18
C LEU A 528 15.86 -34.53 -3.66
N THR A 529 14.79 -33.76 -3.82
CA THR A 529 14.82 -32.31 -3.94
C THR A 529 14.65 -31.71 -2.56
N ILE A 530 15.61 -30.90 -2.10
CA ILE A 530 15.55 -30.20 -0.82
C ILE A 530 15.46 -28.69 -1.07
N LEU A 531 14.47 -28.06 -0.45
CA LEU A 531 14.28 -26.61 -0.46
C LEU A 531 14.42 -26.10 0.98
N CYS A 532 15.13 -24.98 1.16
CA CYS A 532 15.28 -24.35 2.46
C CYS A 532 14.99 -22.86 2.37
N ARG A 533 14.21 -22.34 3.34
CA ARG A 533 13.89 -20.92 3.41
C ARG A 533 13.87 -20.39 4.85
N PRO A 534 14.58 -19.27 5.12
CA PRO A 534 14.45 -18.54 6.37
C PRO A 534 13.10 -17.86 6.50
N HIS A 535 12.48 -17.88 7.69
CA HIS A 535 11.17 -17.28 7.96
C HIS A 535 11.15 -15.76 7.79
N ASN A 536 12.29 -15.07 7.66
CA ASN A 536 12.35 -13.61 7.55
C ASN A 536 12.66 -13.09 6.13
N THR A 537 13.06 -13.93 5.18
CA THR A 537 13.43 -13.48 3.82
C THR A 537 12.55 -14.08 2.72
N MET A 538 12.44 -13.35 1.61
CA MET A 538 11.87 -13.87 0.36
C MET A 538 12.88 -14.70 -0.45
N ARG A 539 14.17 -14.65 -0.07
CA ARG A 539 15.26 -15.28 -0.80
C ARG A 539 15.37 -16.75 -0.40
N GLN A 540 15.26 -17.63 -1.39
CA GLN A 540 15.55 -19.05 -1.22
C GLN A 540 17.05 -19.22 -0.98
N LEU A 541 17.43 -20.06 -0.02
CA LEU A 541 18.83 -20.46 0.13
C LEU A 541 19.20 -21.46 -0.98
N PRO A 542 20.48 -21.53 -1.40
CA PRO A 542 20.93 -22.60 -2.28
C PRO A 542 20.47 -23.96 -1.75
N ALA A 543 19.99 -24.82 -2.65
CA ALA A 543 19.59 -26.17 -2.26
C ALA A 543 20.78 -26.88 -1.60
N PRO A 544 20.62 -27.46 -0.39
CA PRO A 544 21.71 -28.15 0.26
C PRO A 544 22.09 -29.39 -0.56
N GLN A 545 23.38 -29.68 -0.62
CA GLN A 545 23.84 -30.97 -1.16
C GLN A 545 23.45 -32.07 -0.19
N LEU A 546 22.75 -33.08 -0.72
CA LEU A 546 22.39 -34.29 0.01
C LEU A 546 23.44 -35.36 -0.30
N SER A 547 23.97 -35.98 0.74
CA SER A 547 24.88 -37.11 0.63
C SER A 547 24.11 -38.42 0.40
N GLN A 548 24.82 -39.49 0.06
CA GLN A 548 24.22 -40.81 -0.19
C GLN A 548 23.56 -41.43 1.06
N ASP A 549 23.96 -41.03 2.26
CA ASP A 549 23.38 -41.53 3.52
C ASP A 549 22.17 -40.71 4.00
N GLY A 550 21.75 -39.71 3.20
CA GLY A 550 20.63 -38.85 3.55
C GLY A 550 20.97 -37.69 4.46
N THR A 551 22.25 -37.39 4.69
CA THR A 551 22.66 -36.21 5.45
C THR A 551 22.80 -34.97 4.55
N PHE A 552 22.42 -33.81 5.09
CA PHE A 552 22.55 -32.53 4.39
C PHE A 552 23.12 -31.47 5.33
N THR A 553 23.82 -30.47 4.78
CA THR A 553 24.34 -29.35 5.58
C THR A 553 23.76 -28.04 5.09
N LEU A 554 23.31 -27.20 6.02
CA LEU A 554 22.79 -25.87 5.75
C LEU A 554 23.48 -24.82 6.62
N PRO A 555 23.70 -23.59 6.12
CA PRO A 555 24.11 -22.50 6.99
C PRO A 555 22.99 -22.19 7.99
N ILE A 556 23.33 -22.06 9.27
CA ILE A 556 22.38 -21.59 10.29
C ILE A 556 21.94 -20.16 9.89
N ALA A 557 20.63 -19.89 9.85
CA ALA A 557 20.12 -18.53 9.69
C ALA A 557 19.79 -17.88 11.04
N PRO A 558 19.75 -16.54 11.11
CA PRO A 558 19.39 -15.80 12.33
C PRO A 558 17.93 -15.93 12.71
N VAL A 559 17.13 -16.63 11.89
CA VAL A 559 15.74 -16.94 12.14
C VAL A 559 15.48 -18.41 11.87
N ALA A 560 14.35 -18.90 12.35
CA ALA A 560 13.94 -20.25 12.02
C ALA A 560 13.91 -20.44 10.49
N GLN A 561 14.31 -21.62 10.04
CA GLN A 561 14.28 -22.02 8.64
C GLN A 561 13.34 -23.20 8.51
N THR A 562 12.64 -23.28 7.40
CA THR A 562 11.86 -24.47 7.06
C THR A 562 12.57 -25.20 5.94
N VAL A 563 12.89 -26.46 6.19
CA VAL A 563 13.42 -27.39 5.20
C VAL A 563 12.29 -28.27 4.73
N LEU A 564 12.15 -28.37 3.42
CA LEU A 564 11.17 -29.20 2.75
C LEU A 564 11.92 -30.18 1.85
N ALA A 565 11.50 -31.43 1.85
CA ALA A 565 12.12 -32.47 1.04
C ALA A 565 11.04 -33.26 0.29
N TRP A 566 11.31 -33.58 -0.97
CA TRP A 566 10.50 -34.48 -1.81
C TRP A 566 11.41 -35.44 -2.53
N ASN A 567 10.92 -36.63 -2.83
CA ASN A 567 11.60 -37.45 -3.83
C ASN A 567 11.20 -37.07 -5.25
N LYS A 568 12.03 -37.46 -6.21
CA LYS A 568 11.82 -37.21 -7.64
C LYS A 568 10.46 -37.70 -8.17
N ARG A 569 9.92 -38.77 -7.58
CA ARG A 569 8.59 -39.32 -7.92
C ARG A 569 7.42 -38.54 -7.33
N GLY A 570 7.67 -37.69 -6.32
CA GLY A 570 6.65 -36.90 -5.64
C GLY A 570 5.70 -37.70 -4.75
N ASP A 571 5.98 -38.98 -4.50
CA ASP A 571 5.19 -39.86 -3.63
C ASP A 571 5.66 -39.85 -2.17
N LEU A 572 6.83 -39.26 -1.89
CA LEU A 572 7.31 -39.00 -0.53
C LEU A 572 7.67 -37.52 -0.33
N ALA A 573 7.24 -36.97 0.81
CA ALA A 573 7.63 -35.62 1.22
C ALA A 573 7.67 -35.45 2.73
N GLY A 574 8.39 -34.43 3.19
CA GLY A 574 8.51 -34.08 4.59
C GLY A 574 8.92 -32.63 4.79
N SER A 575 8.70 -32.12 6.00
CA SER A 575 9.16 -30.81 6.43
C SER A 575 9.81 -30.88 7.80
N ALA A 576 10.73 -29.96 8.08
CA ALA A 576 11.27 -29.71 9.40
C ALA A 576 11.52 -28.22 9.60
N THR A 577 11.24 -27.73 10.81
CA THR A 577 11.61 -26.38 11.23
C THR A 577 12.93 -26.43 11.99
N ILE A 578 13.94 -25.76 11.46
CA ILE A 578 15.26 -25.58 12.08
C ILE A 578 15.21 -24.27 12.86
N LEU A 579 15.45 -24.32 14.18
CA LEU A 579 15.52 -23.11 14.99
C LEU A 579 16.92 -22.47 14.88
N PRO A 580 17.09 -21.16 15.16
CA PRO A 580 18.40 -20.47 15.06
C PRO A 580 19.53 -21.05 15.92
N HIS A 581 19.21 -21.97 16.84
CA HIS A 581 20.14 -22.62 17.77
C HIS A 581 20.20 -24.14 17.58
N SER A 582 19.48 -24.68 16.58
CA SER A 582 19.53 -26.11 16.25
C SER A 582 20.88 -26.44 15.61
N GLN A 583 21.57 -27.45 16.11
CA GLN A 583 22.77 -28.01 15.48
C GLN A 583 22.43 -29.16 14.52
N THR A 584 21.29 -29.80 14.75
CA THR A 584 20.80 -30.93 13.98
C THR A 584 19.34 -30.74 13.58
N ALA A 585 18.95 -31.35 12.47
CA ALA A 585 17.57 -31.39 12.01
C ALA A 585 17.23 -32.79 11.46
N VAL A 586 16.00 -33.26 11.65
CA VAL A 586 15.53 -34.51 11.04
C VAL A 586 14.30 -34.21 10.20
N VAL A 587 14.37 -34.47 8.90
CA VAL A 587 13.22 -34.38 7.99
C VAL A 587 12.66 -35.77 7.81
N SER A 588 11.50 -36.03 8.39
CA SER A 588 10.82 -37.32 8.27
C SER A 588 9.99 -37.35 6.98
N LEU A 589 10.39 -38.16 6.01
CA LEU A 589 9.62 -38.38 4.78
C LEU A 589 8.46 -39.33 5.04
N LYS A 590 7.26 -38.85 4.69
CA LYS A 590 6.01 -39.61 4.71
C LYS A 590 5.46 -39.74 3.30
N ARG A 591 4.50 -40.65 3.08
CA ARG A 591 3.74 -40.69 1.82
C ARG A 591 3.03 -39.36 1.61
N THR A 592 3.17 -38.80 0.41
CA THR A 592 2.46 -37.57 0.07
C THR A 592 0.97 -37.81 0.05
N VAL A 593 0.23 -36.75 0.36
CA VAL A 593 -1.23 -36.73 0.25
C VAL A 593 -1.63 -35.91 -0.97
N PHE A 594 -2.91 -36.01 -1.31
CA PHE A 594 -3.50 -35.26 -2.39
C PHE A 594 -4.78 -34.58 -1.94
N VAL A 595 -5.14 -33.53 -2.66
CA VAL A 595 -6.32 -32.72 -2.42
C VAL A 595 -7.10 -32.61 -3.70
N GLU A 596 -8.42 -32.79 -3.58
CA GLU A 596 -9.36 -32.59 -4.68
C GLU A 596 -10.28 -31.43 -4.34
N GLY A 597 -10.67 -30.69 -5.37
CA GLY A 597 -11.68 -29.65 -5.25
C GLY A 597 -12.35 -29.37 -6.58
N ARG A 598 -13.40 -28.57 -6.52
CA ARG A 598 -14.17 -28.16 -7.70
C ARG A 598 -14.32 -26.65 -7.69
N MET A 599 -14.11 -26.04 -8.85
CA MET A 599 -14.29 -24.60 -9.05
C MET A 599 -15.71 -24.28 -9.47
N TYR A 600 -16.19 -23.17 -8.93
CA TYR A 600 -17.52 -22.63 -9.17
C TYR A 600 -17.41 -21.18 -9.60
N ASP A 601 -18.27 -20.81 -10.55
CA ASP A 601 -18.49 -19.42 -10.89
C ASP A 601 -19.19 -18.70 -9.73
N PRO A 602 -18.65 -17.56 -9.26
CA PRO A 602 -19.17 -16.85 -8.10
C PRO A 602 -20.58 -16.27 -8.32
N GLU A 603 -20.97 -15.99 -9.56
CA GLU A 603 -22.28 -15.39 -9.89
C GLU A 603 -23.39 -16.44 -9.98
N THR A 604 -23.07 -17.59 -10.56
CA THR A 604 -24.06 -18.63 -10.90
C THR A 604 -24.07 -19.79 -9.92
N LEU A 605 -23.05 -19.91 -9.05
CA LEU A 605 -22.81 -21.05 -8.17
C LEU A 605 -22.80 -22.39 -8.92
N ARG A 606 -22.45 -22.37 -10.20
CA ARG A 606 -22.32 -23.57 -11.05
C ARG A 606 -20.85 -23.85 -11.32
N PRO A 607 -20.47 -25.13 -11.52
CA PRO A 607 -19.12 -25.44 -11.95
C PRO A 607 -18.86 -24.79 -13.32
N ASP A 608 -17.86 -23.92 -13.40
CA ASP A 608 -17.50 -23.24 -14.65
C ASP A 608 -16.08 -23.58 -15.10
N SER A 609 -16.00 -24.30 -16.23
CA SER A 609 -14.75 -24.69 -16.88
C SER A 609 -14.07 -23.55 -17.64
N SER A 610 -14.74 -22.41 -17.81
CA SER A 610 -14.17 -21.21 -18.44
C SER A 610 -13.16 -20.50 -17.53
N LEU A 611 -13.30 -20.68 -16.22
CA LEU A 611 -12.32 -20.24 -15.24
C LEU A 611 -11.05 -21.09 -15.42
N ARG A 612 -9.98 -20.50 -15.96
CA ARG A 612 -8.63 -21.09 -15.98
C ARG A 612 -7.75 -20.46 -14.90
N PRO A 613 -8.02 -20.63 -13.60
CA PRO A 613 -7.12 -20.08 -12.62
C PRO A 613 -5.80 -20.84 -12.65
N HIS A 614 -4.73 -20.07 -12.69
CA HIS A 614 -3.42 -20.51 -12.30
C HIS A 614 -3.48 -20.70 -10.80
N ILE A 615 -3.51 -21.96 -10.36
CA ILE A 615 -3.49 -22.25 -8.93
C ILE A 615 -2.04 -22.09 -8.46
N GLN A 616 -1.82 -21.06 -7.64
CA GLN A 616 -0.58 -20.95 -6.89
C GLN A 616 -0.74 -21.71 -5.58
N LEU A 617 -0.01 -22.82 -5.46
CA LEU A 617 0.12 -23.56 -4.23
C LEU A 617 1.30 -23.00 -3.43
N MET A 618 0.98 -22.42 -2.28
CA MET A 618 2.00 -22.00 -1.32
C MET A 618 1.92 -22.85 -0.07
N VAL A 619 3.06 -23.17 0.54
CA VAL A 619 3.12 -23.85 1.83
C VAL A 619 3.51 -22.85 2.91
N ASP A 620 2.88 -22.95 4.08
CA ASP A 620 3.29 -22.18 5.25
C ASP A 620 4.69 -22.61 5.65
N VAL A 621 5.61 -21.66 5.66
CA VAL A 621 6.94 -21.86 6.18
C VAL A 621 7.11 -21.24 7.55
N GLY A 622 6.04 -20.75 8.20
CA GLY A 622 6.02 -20.21 9.56
C GLY A 622 5.85 -18.69 9.62
N ARG A 623 5.27 -18.20 10.73
CA ARG A 623 4.95 -16.78 10.98
C ARG A 623 4.11 -16.12 9.88
N GLY A 624 3.19 -16.86 9.27
CA GLY A 624 2.33 -16.37 8.19
C GLY A 624 3.10 -16.05 6.90
N LYS A 625 4.23 -16.73 6.67
CA LYS A 625 5.02 -16.59 5.44
C LYS A 625 4.87 -17.82 4.58
N TRP A 626 4.86 -17.59 3.28
CA TRP A 626 4.45 -18.59 2.31
C TRP A 626 5.55 -18.85 1.28
N MET A 627 5.80 -20.12 0.96
CA MET A 627 6.73 -20.53 -0.10
C MET A 627 5.96 -21.13 -1.26
N LYS A 628 6.20 -20.63 -2.48
CA LYS A 628 5.70 -21.23 -3.73
C LYS A 628 6.41 -22.58 -3.95
N LEU A 629 5.64 -23.67 -4.06
CA LEU A 629 6.21 -25.02 -4.17
C LEU A 629 6.34 -25.55 -5.60
N LYS A 630 5.37 -25.23 -6.45
CA LYS A 630 5.34 -25.65 -7.85
C LYS A 630 5.09 -24.44 -8.73
N GLU A 631 5.61 -24.50 -9.96
CA GLU A 631 5.08 -23.66 -11.03
C GLU A 631 3.63 -24.03 -11.29
N GLU A 632 2.89 -23.05 -11.80
CA GLU A 632 1.44 -22.96 -11.81
C GLU A 632 0.76 -24.25 -12.23
N LEU A 633 -0.23 -24.70 -11.43
CA LEU A 633 -1.06 -25.81 -11.85
C LEU A 633 -2.09 -25.27 -12.85
N VAL A 634 -1.88 -25.54 -14.13
CA VAL A 634 -2.90 -25.31 -15.16
C VAL A 634 -3.88 -26.47 -15.07
N LEU A 635 -5.14 -26.18 -14.78
CA LEU A 635 -6.15 -27.22 -14.73
C LEU A 635 -6.36 -27.80 -16.14
N PRO A 636 -6.30 -29.14 -16.29
CA PRO A 636 -6.78 -29.77 -17.51
C PRO A 636 -8.26 -29.40 -17.67
N SER A 637 -8.67 -29.01 -18.88
CA SER A 637 -10.02 -28.50 -19.21
C SER A 637 -11.12 -29.18 -18.37
N GLY A 638 -11.65 -28.47 -17.38
CA GLY A 638 -12.57 -29.02 -16.39
C GLY A 638 -12.67 -28.15 -15.13
N THR A 639 -13.68 -28.42 -14.32
CA THR A 639 -13.96 -27.71 -13.05
C THR A 639 -13.34 -28.40 -11.85
N ASP A 640 -12.98 -29.68 -11.99
CA ASP A 640 -12.33 -30.47 -10.95
C ASP A 640 -10.82 -30.33 -11.02
N PHE A 641 -10.18 -30.23 -9.86
CA PHE A 641 -8.73 -30.20 -9.76
C PHE A 641 -8.23 -31.22 -8.74
N HIS A 642 -7.05 -31.74 -9.01
CA HIS A 642 -6.40 -32.76 -8.21
C HIS A 642 -4.93 -32.39 -8.01
N ILE A 643 -4.55 -32.07 -6.77
CA ILE A 643 -3.21 -31.61 -6.40
C ILE A 643 -2.50 -32.72 -5.64
N THR A 644 -1.42 -33.24 -6.21
CA THR A 644 -0.60 -34.30 -5.60
C THR A 644 0.75 -33.79 -5.08
N GLY A 645 1.37 -34.58 -4.22
CA GLY A 645 2.72 -34.31 -3.71
C GLY A 645 2.73 -33.40 -2.48
N LEU A 646 1.62 -33.32 -1.75
CA LEU A 646 1.49 -32.49 -0.55
C LEU A 646 2.15 -33.17 0.66
N ILE A 647 2.80 -32.36 1.48
CA ILE A 647 3.44 -32.76 2.73
C ILE A 647 2.34 -32.94 3.79
N PRO A 648 2.19 -34.15 4.37
CA PRO A 648 1.19 -34.39 5.40
C PRO A 648 1.35 -33.46 6.61
N GLY A 649 0.25 -32.88 7.08
CA GLY A 649 0.23 -31.96 8.23
C GLY A 649 0.74 -30.54 7.96
N ALA A 650 1.24 -30.25 6.76
CA ALA A 650 1.61 -28.89 6.38
C ALA A 650 0.38 -28.04 6.03
N GLN A 651 0.44 -26.75 6.34
CA GLN A 651 -0.57 -25.78 5.93
C GLN A 651 -0.27 -25.26 4.53
N TYR A 652 -1.31 -25.14 3.73
CA TYR A 652 -1.25 -24.74 2.35
C TYR A 652 -2.22 -23.59 2.07
N TRP A 653 -1.81 -22.71 1.18
CA TRP A 653 -2.63 -21.67 0.59
C TRP A 653 -2.86 -21.98 -0.88
N LEU A 654 -4.12 -21.94 -1.26
CA LEU A 654 -4.56 -21.96 -2.66
C LEU A 654 -5.04 -20.56 -3.00
N SER A 655 -4.35 -19.96 -3.96
CA SER A 655 -4.80 -18.74 -4.59
C SER A 655 -5.18 -19.07 -6.04
N PRO A 656 -6.48 -19.02 -6.38
CA PRO A 656 -6.90 -19.05 -7.77
C PRO A 656 -6.53 -17.71 -8.41
N ARG A 657 -5.37 -17.63 -9.07
CA ARG A 657 -5.03 -16.44 -9.87
C ARG A 657 -5.59 -16.61 -11.26
N GLN A 658 -6.56 -15.80 -11.65
CA GLN A 658 -6.72 -15.54 -13.08
C GLN A 658 -5.60 -14.58 -13.47
N PHE A 659 -4.60 -15.02 -14.23
CA PHE A 659 -3.77 -14.05 -14.93
C PHE A 659 -4.64 -13.45 -16.03
N THR A 660 -5.33 -12.35 -15.71
CA THR A 660 -5.30 -11.27 -16.68
C THR A 660 -4.01 -10.51 -16.39
N VAL A 661 -3.39 -9.89 -17.40
CA VAL A 661 -2.10 -9.20 -17.23
C VAL A 661 -2.17 -8.09 -16.14
N ALA A 662 -3.36 -7.78 -15.56
CA ALA A 662 -3.76 -6.60 -14.77
C ALA A 662 -3.23 -6.57 -13.34
N ASP A 663 -2.83 -7.72 -12.82
CA ASP A 663 -2.85 -7.94 -11.38
C ASP A 663 -1.52 -7.66 -10.67
N PHE A 664 -0.68 -6.78 -11.21
CA PHE A 664 0.59 -6.43 -10.55
C PHE A 664 0.49 -5.26 -9.56
N ASN A 665 -0.58 -4.45 -9.59
CA ASN A 665 -0.66 -3.21 -8.80
C ASN A 665 -1.88 -3.06 -7.87
N THR A 666 -2.85 -3.98 -7.87
CA THR A 666 -3.99 -3.94 -6.93
C THR A 666 -3.80 -4.97 -5.82
N THR A 667 -3.65 -4.51 -4.58
CA THR A 667 -3.47 -5.33 -3.37
C THR A 667 -4.77 -5.96 -2.84
N THR A 668 -5.79 -6.15 -3.68
CA THR A 668 -6.90 -7.04 -3.29
C THR A 668 -6.37 -8.45 -3.35
N ASN A 669 -5.91 -8.96 -2.20
CA ASN A 669 -5.57 -10.37 -2.03
C ASN A 669 -6.76 -11.19 -2.56
N PRO A 670 -6.61 -11.98 -3.64
CA PRO A 670 -7.67 -12.89 -4.08
C PRO A 670 -8.03 -13.81 -2.92
N ASP A 671 -9.29 -14.23 -2.82
CA ASP A 671 -9.77 -15.11 -1.75
C ASP A 671 -8.83 -16.33 -1.60
N VAL A 672 -8.04 -16.31 -0.54
CA VAL A 672 -7.03 -17.33 -0.27
C VAL A 672 -7.68 -18.41 0.56
N ILE A 673 -7.69 -19.64 0.05
CA ILE A 673 -8.16 -20.78 0.83
C ILE A 673 -6.97 -21.40 1.54
N ALA A 674 -6.96 -21.25 2.87
CA ALA A 674 -6.04 -21.95 3.74
C ALA A 674 -6.59 -23.35 4.08
N PHE A 675 -5.78 -24.38 3.92
CA PHE A 675 -6.13 -25.73 4.37
C PHE A 675 -4.90 -26.45 4.93
N THR A 676 -5.13 -27.43 5.81
CA THR A 676 -4.07 -28.31 6.32
C THR A 676 -4.16 -29.63 5.57
N ALA A 677 -3.07 -30.06 4.94
CA ALA A 677 -3.03 -31.36 4.28
C ALA A 677 -3.23 -32.47 5.33
N PRO A 678 -4.12 -33.44 5.10
CA PRO A 678 -4.40 -34.49 6.08
C PRO A 678 -3.14 -35.33 6.34
N ASP A 679 -3.06 -35.98 7.51
CA ASP A 679 -1.95 -36.88 7.81
C ASP A 679 -1.93 -38.12 6.90
N VAL A 680 -3.11 -38.57 6.46
CA VAL A 680 -3.31 -39.67 5.49
C VAL A 680 -4.60 -39.40 4.68
N GLY A 681 -4.60 -39.72 3.39
CA GLY A 681 -5.82 -39.77 2.57
C GLY A 681 -6.08 -38.52 1.74
N MET A 682 -7.35 -38.33 1.38
CA MET A 682 -7.86 -37.26 0.51
C MET A 682 -8.58 -36.20 1.35
N LEU A 683 -8.33 -34.93 1.06
CA LEU A 683 -9.12 -33.81 1.58
C LEU A 683 -9.90 -33.16 0.42
N ASN A 684 -11.21 -33.01 0.61
CA ASN A 684 -12.09 -32.27 -0.29
C ASN A 684 -12.26 -30.85 0.24
N ILE A 685 -11.74 -29.85 -0.49
CA ILE A 685 -11.73 -28.44 -0.05
C ILE A 685 -13.02 -27.68 -0.39
N GLY A 686 -14.05 -28.37 -0.87
CA GLY A 686 -15.34 -27.73 -1.17
C GLY A 686 -15.29 -26.81 -2.41
N PRO A 687 -16.34 -26.00 -2.63
CA PRO A 687 -16.41 -25.11 -3.78
C PRO A 687 -15.36 -23.98 -3.66
N LEU A 688 -14.51 -23.84 -4.68
CA LEU A 688 -13.68 -22.65 -4.86
C LEU A 688 -14.42 -21.65 -5.73
N PHE A 689 -14.66 -20.44 -5.23
CA PHE A 689 -15.21 -19.35 -6.04
C PHE A 689 -14.08 -18.60 -6.74
N GLY A 690 -14.19 -18.42 -8.06
CA GLY A 690 -13.28 -17.51 -8.77
C GLY A 690 -13.48 -16.07 -8.28
N THR A 691 -12.43 -15.26 -8.26
CA THR A 691 -12.60 -13.81 -8.09
C THR A 691 -13.37 -13.26 -9.29
N PRO A 692 -14.40 -12.41 -9.09
CA PRO A 692 -15.16 -11.81 -10.19
C PRO A 692 -14.23 -11.01 -11.11
N GLN A 693 -14.52 -11.03 -12.41
CA GLN A 693 -13.77 -10.23 -13.39
C GLN A 693 -13.82 -8.75 -12.98
N HIS A 694 -12.64 -8.14 -12.82
CA HIS A 694 -12.54 -6.71 -12.54
C HIS A 694 -13.18 -5.91 -13.69
N GLY A 695 -14.28 -5.26 -13.36
CA GLY A 695 -15.18 -4.58 -14.30
C GLY A 695 -16.61 -4.49 -13.75
N GLN A 696 -16.98 -5.35 -12.80
CA GLN A 696 -18.26 -5.25 -12.10
C GLN A 696 -18.15 -4.45 -10.79
N ASP A 697 -19.14 -3.58 -10.62
CA ASP A 697 -19.28 -2.59 -9.56
C ASP A 697 -19.19 -3.22 -8.16
N ILE A 698 -18.18 -2.86 -7.37
CA ILE A 698 -17.99 -3.29 -5.97
C ILE A 698 -19.24 -2.99 -5.14
N SER A 699 -20.03 -1.98 -5.53
CA SER A 699 -21.32 -1.70 -4.91
C SER A 699 -22.25 -2.93 -4.96
N LYS A 700 -22.24 -3.71 -6.04
CA LYS A 700 -23.07 -4.92 -6.19
C LYS A 700 -22.62 -6.07 -5.30
N LEU A 701 -21.31 -6.19 -5.01
CA LEU A 701 -20.77 -7.26 -4.17
C LEU A 701 -20.99 -6.98 -2.67
N ASP A 702 -20.78 -5.74 -2.22
CA ASP A 702 -21.12 -5.30 -0.85
C ASP A 702 -22.64 -5.43 -0.59
N THR A 703 -23.42 -5.22 -1.64
CA THR A 703 -24.86 -5.41 -1.67
C THR A 703 -25.23 -6.89 -1.62
N GLN A 704 -24.57 -7.78 -2.38
CA GLN A 704 -24.83 -9.22 -2.31
C GLN A 704 -24.42 -9.86 -0.98
N LEU A 705 -23.27 -9.50 -0.41
CA LEU A 705 -22.80 -10.00 0.91
C LEU A 705 -23.72 -9.53 2.05
N ALA A 706 -24.25 -8.32 1.92
CA ALA A 706 -25.26 -7.77 2.83
C ALA A 706 -26.61 -8.50 2.81
N PHE A 707 -26.94 -9.10 1.67
CA PHE A 707 -28.27 -9.64 1.39
C PHE A 707 -28.34 -11.16 1.51
N HIS A 708 -27.23 -11.84 1.21
CA HIS A 708 -27.07 -13.29 1.34
C HIS A 708 -25.86 -13.66 2.22
N PRO A 709 -25.81 -13.24 3.51
CA PRO A 709 -24.86 -13.86 4.42
C PRO A 709 -25.14 -15.39 4.44
N PRO A 710 -24.13 -16.25 4.63
CA PRO A 710 -24.27 -17.72 4.65
C PRO A 710 -25.12 -18.24 5.84
N ILE A 711 -25.82 -17.34 6.54
CA ILE A 711 -26.55 -17.57 7.76
C ILE A 711 -28.06 -17.64 7.43
N PRO A 712 -28.75 -18.73 7.79
CA PRO A 712 -30.19 -18.88 7.58
C PRO A 712 -31.01 -17.70 8.12
N LEU A 713 -32.12 -17.36 7.45
CA LEU A 713 -33.02 -16.26 7.84
C LEU A 713 -33.45 -16.35 9.31
N VAL A 714 -33.70 -17.57 9.78
CA VAL A 714 -34.09 -17.84 11.17
C VAL A 714 -33.07 -17.30 12.19
N THR A 715 -31.79 -17.47 11.88
CA THR A 715 -30.68 -17.04 12.73
C THR A 715 -30.51 -15.53 12.64
N ARG A 716 -30.65 -14.93 11.45
CA ARG A 716 -30.61 -13.46 11.26
C ARG A 716 -31.70 -12.76 12.06
N PHE A 717 -32.93 -13.27 11.97
CA PHE A 717 -34.07 -12.72 12.70
C PHE A 717 -33.87 -12.88 14.21
N GLY A 718 -33.39 -14.04 14.67
CA GLY A 718 -33.09 -14.28 16.08
C GLY A 718 -32.01 -13.33 16.65
N ILE A 719 -30.93 -13.08 15.91
CA ILE A 719 -29.88 -12.14 16.30
C ILE A 719 -30.44 -10.72 16.40
N ALA A 720 -31.16 -10.27 15.37
CA ALA A 720 -31.72 -8.93 15.33
C ALA A 720 -32.77 -8.71 16.43
N ALA A 721 -33.66 -9.68 16.67
CA ALA A 721 -34.68 -9.61 17.72
C ALA A 721 -34.06 -9.55 19.12
N ASN A 722 -33.04 -10.37 19.38
CA ASN A 722 -32.28 -10.31 20.63
C ASN A 722 -31.58 -8.97 20.83
N ALA A 723 -30.96 -8.42 19.78
CA ALA A 723 -30.31 -7.11 19.83
C ALA A 723 -31.34 -5.99 20.09
N ALA A 724 -32.47 -6.04 19.39
CA ALA A 724 -33.58 -5.10 19.57
C ALA A 724 -34.10 -5.12 21.02
N SER A 725 -34.29 -6.31 21.61
CA SER A 725 -34.73 -6.46 23.00
C SER A 725 -33.76 -5.85 24.02
N ARG A 726 -32.46 -5.94 23.79
CA ARG A 726 -31.44 -5.47 24.75
C ARG A 726 -31.22 -3.97 24.69
N LEU A 727 -31.38 -3.39 23.50
CA LEU A 727 -31.14 -1.97 23.24
C LEU A 727 -32.43 -1.15 23.33
N ASP A 728 -33.55 -1.77 23.74
CA ASP A 728 -34.89 -1.17 23.71
C ASP A 728 -35.23 -0.55 22.34
N GLN A 729 -34.80 -1.27 21.30
CA GLN A 729 -35.01 -0.90 19.90
C GLN A 729 -36.13 -1.75 19.30
N LYS A 730 -36.72 -1.24 18.23
CA LYS A 730 -37.66 -2.00 17.39
C LYS A 730 -36.93 -2.64 16.23
N LEU A 731 -37.53 -3.65 15.61
CA LEU A 731 -37.07 -4.20 14.36
C LEU A 731 -37.64 -3.39 13.19
N LEU A 732 -36.81 -3.03 12.23
CA LEU A 732 -37.24 -2.46 10.96
C LEU A 732 -36.93 -3.46 9.84
N VAL A 733 -37.94 -4.20 9.40
CA VAL A 733 -37.78 -5.19 8.33
C VAL A 733 -38.10 -4.55 6.99
N VAL A 734 -37.12 -4.55 6.11
CA VAL A 734 -37.27 -4.15 4.71
C VAL A 734 -37.50 -5.41 3.89
N LEU A 735 -38.74 -5.62 3.46
CA LEU A 735 -39.12 -6.72 2.59
C LEU A 735 -39.27 -6.19 1.17
N ALA A 736 -38.34 -6.48 0.27
CA ALA A 736 -38.36 -5.91 -1.08
C ALA A 736 -37.66 -6.81 -2.10
N ASP A 737 -37.84 -6.51 -3.39
CA ASP A 737 -36.90 -6.95 -4.43
C ASP A 737 -35.59 -6.20 -4.20
N LEU A 738 -34.56 -6.93 -3.79
CA LEU A 738 -33.28 -6.34 -3.42
C LEU A 738 -32.52 -5.80 -4.64
N TYR A 739 -32.86 -6.21 -5.86
CA TYR A 739 -32.23 -5.71 -7.09
C TYR A 739 -32.98 -4.53 -7.71
N ASP A 740 -34.15 -4.16 -7.17
CA ASP A 740 -34.86 -2.96 -7.59
C ASP A 740 -34.05 -1.70 -7.27
N ARG A 741 -34.07 -0.75 -8.21
CA ARG A 741 -33.31 0.51 -8.12
C ARG A 741 -33.65 1.31 -6.87
N LEU A 742 -34.92 1.36 -6.46
CA LEU A 742 -35.33 2.14 -5.29
C LEU A 742 -34.93 1.44 -3.99
N THR A 743 -34.96 0.11 -3.95
CA THR A 743 -34.42 -0.66 -2.82
C THR A 743 -32.92 -0.43 -2.65
N GLN A 744 -32.16 -0.42 -3.76
CA GLN A 744 -30.72 -0.10 -3.77
C GLN A 744 -30.44 1.33 -3.29
N GLU A 745 -31.26 2.28 -3.72
CA GLU A 745 -31.15 3.67 -3.27
C GLU A 745 -31.40 3.80 -1.76
N LEU A 746 -32.45 3.17 -1.23
CA LEU A 746 -32.72 3.15 0.21
C LEU A 746 -31.57 2.47 0.97
N LEU A 747 -31.06 1.35 0.48
CA LEU A 747 -29.92 0.64 1.08
C LEU A 747 -28.70 1.56 1.20
N MET A 748 -28.33 2.22 0.10
CA MET A 748 -27.19 3.13 0.04
C MET A 748 -27.36 4.27 1.04
N GLN A 749 -28.56 4.88 1.09
CA GLN A 749 -28.85 5.97 2.02
C GLN A 749 -28.89 5.52 3.49
N THR A 750 -29.25 4.27 3.79
CA THR A 750 -29.18 3.71 5.15
C THR A 750 -27.78 3.29 5.59
N ARG A 751 -26.83 3.09 4.66
CA ARG A 751 -25.48 2.56 4.96
C ARG A 751 -24.36 3.57 4.82
N GLN A 752 -24.45 4.52 3.89
CA GLN A 752 -23.38 5.46 3.62
C GLN A 752 -23.42 6.64 4.59
N PHE A 753 -22.23 7.09 5.04
CA PHE A 753 -22.04 8.36 5.75
C PHE A 753 -22.18 9.57 4.80
N ASP A 754 -23.08 9.50 3.82
CA ASP A 754 -23.33 10.63 2.94
C ASP A 754 -24.26 11.62 3.65
N HIS A 755 -23.90 12.90 3.63
CA HIS A 755 -24.57 13.94 4.41
C HIS A 755 -25.95 14.35 3.84
N GLU A 756 -26.34 13.81 2.69
CA GLU A 756 -27.56 14.23 1.96
C GLU A 756 -28.86 13.95 2.72
N HIS A 757 -28.90 12.91 3.56
CA HIS A 757 -30.08 12.55 4.36
C HIS A 757 -29.74 12.22 5.82
N ALA A 758 -29.03 13.14 6.50
CA ALA A 758 -28.73 13.02 7.93
C ALA A 758 -29.98 12.73 8.81
N ASP A 759 -31.14 13.29 8.43
CA ASP A 759 -32.41 13.07 9.12
C ASP A 759 -32.91 11.62 9.01
N LEU A 760 -32.63 10.93 7.89
CA LEU A 760 -32.97 9.52 7.71
C LEU A 760 -32.10 8.64 8.60
N GLN A 761 -30.81 8.94 8.64
CA GLN A 761 -29.88 8.27 9.53
C GLN A 761 -30.32 8.41 10.99
N GLN A 762 -30.73 9.61 11.40
CA GLN A 762 -31.28 9.87 12.73
C GLN A 762 -32.59 9.11 12.97
N ALA A 763 -33.51 9.12 12.00
CA ALA A 763 -34.81 8.45 12.12
C ALA A 763 -34.71 6.91 12.20
N ILE A 764 -33.64 6.33 11.67
CA ILE A 764 -33.41 4.87 11.69
C ILE A 764 -32.66 4.39 12.94
N GLN A 765 -32.03 5.28 13.71
CA GLN A 765 -31.28 4.91 14.93
C GLN A 765 -32.06 4.07 15.94
N PRO A 766 -33.37 4.32 16.18
CA PRO A 766 -34.18 3.54 17.12
C PRO A 766 -34.47 2.09 16.65
N TYR A 767 -34.02 1.73 15.45
CA TYR A 767 -34.36 0.46 14.82
C TYR A 767 -33.15 -0.44 14.57
N GLN A 768 -33.36 -1.74 14.71
CA GLN A 768 -32.46 -2.76 14.19
C GLN A 768 -32.97 -3.21 12.81
N LEU A 769 -32.26 -2.85 11.74
CA LEU A 769 -32.69 -3.18 10.38
C LEU A 769 -32.47 -4.66 10.04
N ILE A 770 -33.42 -5.23 9.30
CA ILE A 770 -33.31 -6.53 8.64
C ILE A 770 -33.74 -6.36 7.19
N TRP A 771 -32.89 -6.77 6.25
CA TRP A 771 -33.21 -6.78 4.82
C TRP A 771 -33.57 -8.20 4.37
N ILE A 772 -34.73 -8.37 3.76
CA ILE A 772 -35.24 -9.66 3.30
C ILE A 772 -35.60 -9.52 1.82
N ASP A 773 -35.01 -10.39 0.99
CA ASP A 773 -35.45 -10.55 -0.38
C ASP A 773 -36.81 -11.26 -0.37
N LYS A 774 -37.84 -10.56 -0.85
CA LYS A 774 -39.21 -11.07 -0.86
C LYS A 774 -39.32 -12.37 -1.68
N ASP A 775 -38.46 -12.58 -2.67
CA ASP A 775 -38.51 -13.74 -3.56
C ASP A 775 -37.78 -14.97 -2.96
N THR A 776 -37.08 -14.80 -1.83
CA THR A 776 -36.37 -15.88 -1.13
C THR A 776 -37.14 -16.46 0.06
N LEU A 777 -38.30 -15.88 0.41
CA LEU A 777 -39.10 -16.34 1.53
C LEU A 777 -39.80 -17.66 1.20
N SER A 778 -39.54 -18.69 2.01
CA SER A 778 -40.31 -19.94 1.95
C SER A 778 -41.68 -19.78 2.64
N GLU A 779 -42.65 -20.64 2.31
CA GLU A 779 -43.91 -20.69 3.07
C GLU A 779 -43.69 -21.01 4.56
N GLU A 780 -42.63 -21.77 4.88
CA GLU A 780 -42.26 -22.07 6.25
C GLU A 780 -41.77 -20.82 6.99
N ASP A 781 -41.00 -19.94 6.34
CA ASP A 781 -40.56 -18.67 6.92
C ASP A 781 -41.74 -17.72 7.17
N LEU A 782 -42.72 -17.70 6.25
CA LEU A 782 -43.95 -16.91 6.38
C LEU A 782 -44.90 -17.44 7.48
N GLN A 783 -44.80 -18.73 7.83
CA GLN A 783 -45.53 -19.31 8.97
C GLN A 783 -44.79 -19.10 10.29
N ARG A 784 -43.45 -19.08 10.27
CA ARG A 784 -42.60 -18.98 11.45
C ARG A 784 -42.40 -17.56 11.94
N TYR A 785 -42.44 -16.59 11.03
CA TYR A 785 -42.39 -15.17 11.32
C TYR A 785 -43.71 -14.54 10.89
N PRO A 786 -44.30 -13.59 11.63
CA PRO A 786 -45.55 -12.92 11.25
C PRO A 786 -45.29 -11.88 10.14
N LEU A 787 -44.59 -12.30 9.09
CA LEU A 787 -44.34 -11.55 7.87
C LEU A 787 -45.60 -11.64 6.99
N PRO A 788 -46.20 -10.51 6.59
CA PRO A 788 -47.46 -10.54 5.87
C PRO A 788 -47.30 -11.14 4.47
N ASN A 789 -48.14 -12.11 4.12
CA ASN A 789 -48.08 -12.96 2.91
C ASN A 789 -48.46 -12.25 1.59
N ASN A 790 -48.46 -10.92 1.59
CA ASN A 790 -48.91 -10.08 0.48
C ASN A 790 -47.61 -9.63 -0.23
N GLY A 791 -47.17 -10.38 -1.25
CA GLY A 791 -45.84 -10.35 -1.90
C GLY A 791 -45.36 -9.05 -2.59
N GLY A 792 -45.78 -7.88 -2.11
CA GLY A 792 -45.25 -6.58 -2.52
C GLY A 792 -44.15 -6.06 -1.60
N SER A 793 -43.28 -5.18 -2.13
CA SER A 793 -42.23 -4.52 -1.35
C SER A 793 -42.82 -3.58 -0.30
N LYS A 794 -42.34 -3.67 0.95
CA LYS A 794 -42.86 -2.93 2.12
C LYS A 794 -41.83 -2.78 3.23
N LEU A 795 -42.05 -1.78 4.07
CA LEU A 795 -41.38 -1.63 5.37
C LEU A 795 -42.29 -2.13 6.48
N LEU A 796 -41.72 -2.87 7.41
CA LEU A 796 -42.40 -3.43 8.58
C LEU A 796 -41.67 -2.95 9.83
N VAL A 797 -42.41 -2.42 10.79
CA VAL A 797 -41.89 -2.17 12.14
C VAL A 797 -42.41 -3.28 13.04
N MET A 798 -41.50 -3.96 13.73
CA MET A 798 -41.85 -5.05 14.65
C MET A 798 -41.26 -4.77 16.04
N ASP A 799 -41.89 -5.27 17.09
CA ASP A 799 -41.30 -5.26 18.42
C ASP A 799 -40.16 -6.30 18.52
N ALA A 800 -39.45 -6.31 19.66
CA ALA A 800 -38.36 -7.25 19.89
C ALA A 800 -38.80 -8.72 20.03
N ALA A 801 -40.09 -8.97 20.26
CA ALA A 801 -40.68 -10.32 20.24
C ALA A 801 -41.04 -10.77 18.81
N GLY A 802 -40.89 -9.88 17.82
CA GLY A 802 -41.22 -10.14 16.43
C GLY A 802 -42.69 -9.91 16.10
N ASN A 803 -43.47 -9.23 16.94
CA ASN A 803 -44.84 -8.85 16.59
C ASN A 803 -44.83 -7.59 15.71
N THR A 804 -45.54 -7.62 14.59
CA THR A 804 -45.69 -6.45 13.71
C THR A 804 -46.49 -5.35 14.38
N LEU A 805 -45.88 -4.17 14.50
CA LEU A 805 -46.48 -2.95 15.07
C LEU A 805 -47.10 -2.06 14.00
N ASP A 806 -46.46 -1.93 12.83
CA ASP A 806 -46.99 -1.21 11.67
C ASP A 806 -46.34 -1.70 10.37
N GLU A 807 -47.00 -1.46 9.24
CA GLU A 807 -46.48 -1.77 7.91
C GLU A 807 -46.83 -0.67 6.90
N ILE A 808 -45.92 -0.41 5.96
CA ILE A 808 -46.19 0.50 4.86
C ILE A 808 -45.64 -0.05 3.53
N PRO A 809 -46.50 -0.24 2.51
CA PRO A 809 -46.06 -0.61 1.17
C PRO A 809 -45.17 0.48 0.55
N PHE A 810 -44.15 0.08 -0.22
CA PHE A 810 -43.24 1.01 -0.89
C PHE A 810 -43.99 2.01 -1.78
N GLY A 811 -45.05 1.58 -2.47
CA GLY A 811 -45.86 2.48 -3.31
C GLY A 811 -46.51 3.64 -2.56
N LYS A 812 -46.69 3.56 -1.23
CA LYS A 812 -47.19 4.70 -0.41
C LYS A 812 -46.07 5.65 0.02
N LEU A 813 -44.84 5.16 0.04
CA LEU A 813 -43.61 5.91 0.34
C LEU A 813 -43.00 6.54 -0.91
N GLN A 814 -43.65 6.39 -2.06
CA GLN A 814 -43.16 6.87 -3.34
C GLN A 814 -44.06 7.97 -3.91
N GLU A 815 -43.46 8.83 -4.72
CA GLU A 815 -44.10 9.84 -5.56
C GLU A 815 -43.30 9.91 -6.86
N ASP A 816 -43.97 9.81 -8.01
CA ASP A 816 -43.34 9.79 -9.35
C ASP A 816 -42.20 8.76 -9.52
N ASN A 817 -42.38 7.56 -8.97
CA ASN A 817 -41.36 6.48 -8.95
C ASN A 817 -40.04 6.88 -8.24
N GLN A 818 -40.08 7.82 -7.30
CA GLN A 818 -38.97 8.19 -6.42
C GLN A 818 -39.39 8.11 -4.96
N TRP A 819 -38.42 8.02 -4.04
CA TRP A 819 -38.72 8.05 -2.61
C TRP A 819 -39.27 9.42 -2.19
N ASN A 820 -40.46 9.41 -1.58
CA ASN A 820 -40.95 10.55 -0.82
C ASN A 820 -40.37 10.45 0.60
N TRP A 821 -39.21 11.10 0.80
CA TRP A 821 -38.45 11.06 2.05
C TRP A 821 -39.26 11.56 3.25
N ASP A 822 -40.12 12.57 3.08
CA ASP A 822 -40.96 13.09 4.16
C ASP A 822 -41.95 12.04 4.67
N ARG A 823 -42.53 11.23 3.77
CA ARG A 823 -43.41 10.12 4.16
C ARG A 823 -42.64 9.01 4.85
N LEU A 824 -41.44 8.68 4.38
CA LEU A 824 -40.58 7.69 5.01
C LEU A 824 -40.14 8.13 6.41
N LEU A 825 -39.64 9.36 6.54
CA LEU A 825 -39.24 9.96 7.82
C LEU A 825 -40.43 10.04 8.77
N SER A 826 -41.62 10.42 8.29
CA SER A 826 -42.83 10.46 9.11
C SER A 826 -43.24 9.08 9.60
N PHE A 827 -43.10 8.04 8.77
CA PHE A 827 -43.33 6.66 9.17
C PHE A 827 -42.34 6.20 10.24
N LEU A 828 -41.04 6.44 10.04
CA LEU A 828 -39.99 6.07 10.98
C LEU A 828 -40.07 6.86 12.30
N LYS A 829 -40.38 8.15 12.28
CA LYS A 829 -40.50 8.97 13.49
C LYS A 829 -41.70 8.58 14.35
N ARG A 830 -42.80 8.14 13.72
CA ARG A 830 -44.01 7.69 14.44
C ARG A 830 -43.73 6.50 15.36
N HIS A 831 -42.80 5.65 14.98
CA HIS A 831 -42.52 4.41 15.69
C HIS A 831 -41.16 4.35 16.37
N GLY A 832 -40.31 5.36 16.24
CA GLY A 832 -39.00 5.34 16.89
C GLY A 832 -39.13 5.35 18.41
N SER A 833 -38.36 4.51 19.11
CA SER A 833 -38.09 4.71 20.55
C SER A 833 -37.19 5.95 20.74
N GLU A 834 -37.17 6.51 21.96
CA GLU A 834 -36.19 7.55 22.29
C GLU A 834 -34.78 7.01 22.01
N THR A 835 -34.00 7.77 21.23
CA THR A 835 -32.59 7.46 20.97
C THR A 835 -31.81 7.48 22.27
N LEU A 836 -31.31 6.33 22.70
CA LEU A 836 -30.43 6.23 23.86
C LEU A 836 -29.13 7.03 23.61
N ASP A 837 -28.77 7.88 24.56
CA ASP A 837 -27.51 8.63 24.53
C ASP A 837 -26.35 7.67 24.87
N ALA A 838 -25.34 7.61 23.99
CA ALA A 838 -24.16 6.77 24.23
C ALA A 838 -23.44 7.14 25.52
N LEU A 839 -23.46 8.43 25.88
CA LEU A 839 -22.85 8.93 27.11
C LEU A 839 -23.59 8.37 28.33
N GLU A 840 -24.92 8.37 28.32
CA GLU A 840 -25.72 7.83 29.42
C GLU A 840 -25.50 6.31 29.57
N ILE A 841 -25.49 5.55 28.46
CA ILE A 841 -25.18 4.10 28.48
C ILE A 841 -23.78 3.86 29.05
N TYR A 842 -22.80 4.64 28.61
CA TYR A 842 -21.42 4.52 29.05
C TYR A 842 -21.26 4.87 30.54
N GLU A 843 -21.87 5.96 31.00
CA GLU A 843 -21.84 6.38 32.41
C GLU A 843 -22.57 5.38 33.31
N ALA A 844 -23.73 4.86 32.89
CA ALA A 844 -24.44 3.80 33.61
C ALA A 844 -23.60 2.53 33.71
N ALA A 845 -22.91 2.14 32.64
CA ALA A 845 -22.02 0.98 32.65
C ALA A 845 -20.83 1.19 33.61
N ILE A 846 -20.24 2.39 33.66
CA ILE A 846 -19.20 2.74 34.63
C ILE A 846 -19.72 2.66 36.06
N GLN A 847 -20.89 3.26 36.33
CA GLN A 847 -21.49 3.27 37.66
C GLN A 847 -21.78 1.84 38.13
N GLN A 848 -22.39 1.02 37.26
CA GLN A 848 -22.66 -0.38 37.55
C GLN A 848 -21.37 -1.18 37.77
N ALA A 849 -20.33 -0.94 36.96
CA ALA A 849 -19.04 -1.61 37.12
C ALA A 849 -18.37 -1.27 38.45
N ARG A 850 -18.49 -0.02 38.90
CA ARG A 850 -18.02 0.41 40.22
C ARG A 850 -18.79 -0.27 41.36
N LEU A 851 -20.11 -0.34 41.25
CA LEU A 851 -20.97 -1.01 42.25
C LEU A 851 -20.67 -2.51 42.35
N ASP A 852 -20.49 -3.16 41.19
CA ASP A 852 -20.24 -4.60 41.10
C ASP A 852 -18.76 -4.98 41.29
N ASN A 853 -17.86 -4.00 41.38
CA ASN A 853 -16.41 -4.19 41.34
C ASN A 853 -15.96 -5.06 40.15
N LYS A 854 -16.41 -4.66 38.95
CA LYS A 854 -16.13 -5.29 37.66
C LYS A 854 -15.41 -4.32 36.73
N LEU A 855 -14.82 -4.85 35.66
CA LEU A 855 -14.27 -4.07 34.55
C LEU A 855 -15.41 -3.51 33.69
N VAL A 856 -15.15 -2.50 32.85
CA VAL A 856 -16.05 -2.12 31.75
C VAL A 856 -15.50 -2.66 30.44
N LEU A 857 -16.29 -3.47 29.72
CA LEU A 857 -15.96 -3.92 28.37
C LEU A 857 -16.75 -3.07 27.38
N VAL A 858 -16.09 -2.12 26.72
CA VAL A 858 -16.70 -1.26 25.71
C VAL A 858 -16.52 -1.90 24.34
N THR A 859 -17.62 -2.19 23.63
CA THR A 859 -17.59 -2.61 22.22
C THR A 859 -18.04 -1.43 21.36
N TYR A 860 -17.24 -1.02 20.37
CA TYR A 860 -17.61 0.01 19.41
C TYR A 860 -17.60 -0.54 17.99
N GLY A 861 -18.74 -0.48 17.30
CA GLY A 861 -18.90 -1.02 15.95
C GLY A 861 -19.48 -0.03 14.97
N HIS A 862 -18.95 -0.03 13.75
CA HIS A 862 -19.58 0.58 12.59
C HIS A 862 -20.67 -0.33 12.05
N TYR A 863 -21.83 0.24 11.73
CA TYR A 863 -22.96 -0.51 11.18
C TYR A 863 -22.57 -1.11 9.81
N GLY A 864 -22.84 -2.41 9.60
CA GLY A 864 -22.61 -3.10 8.32
C GLY A 864 -21.28 -3.84 8.15
N GLN A 865 -20.35 -3.77 9.12
CA GLN A 865 -19.15 -4.62 9.09
C GLN A 865 -19.49 -6.04 9.56
N HIS A 866 -19.50 -7.00 8.63
CA HIS A 866 -19.80 -8.42 8.90
C HIS A 866 -18.92 -9.00 10.02
N ASP A 867 -17.65 -8.61 10.09
CA ASP A 867 -16.72 -9.09 11.11
C ASP A 867 -17.06 -8.63 12.53
N PHE A 868 -17.75 -7.49 12.68
CA PHE A 868 -18.19 -6.99 13.98
C PHE A 868 -19.43 -7.76 14.49
N VAL A 869 -20.33 -8.15 13.59
CA VAL A 869 -21.52 -8.95 13.95
C VAL A 869 -21.12 -10.32 14.50
N ASP A 870 -20.14 -10.98 13.88
CA ASP A 870 -19.61 -12.26 14.37
C ASP A 870 -18.89 -12.13 15.72
N LEU A 871 -18.18 -11.02 15.94
CA LEU A 871 -17.55 -10.73 17.22
C LEU A 871 -18.60 -10.51 18.32
N GLU A 872 -19.67 -9.76 18.02
CA GLU A 872 -20.79 -9.59 18.95
C GLU A 872 -21.44 -10.94 19.28
N ILE A 873 -21.73 -11.79 18.29
CA ILE A 873 -22.28 -13.13 18.52
C ILE A 873 -21.37 -13.97 19.45
N ASN A 874 -20.05 -13.90 19.25
CA ASN A 874 -19.09 -14.65 20.07
C ASN A 874 -18.95 -14.09 21.50
N LEU A 875 -18.96 -12.75 21.64
CA LEU A 875 -18.99 -12.09 22.94
C LEU A 875 -20.29 -12.41 23.69
N GLU A 876 -21.41 -12.51 22.98
CA GLU A 876 -22.71 -12.88 23.52
C GLU A 876 -22.78 -14.34 23.97
N ALA A 877 -22.28 -15.27 23.16
CA ALA A 877 -22.15 -16.67 23.54
C ALA A 877 -21.33 -16.84 24.83
N SER A 878 -20.47 -15.87 25.12
CA SER A 878 -19.61 -15.82 26.29
C SER A 878 -20.06 -14.82 27.36
N ALA A 879 -21.19 -14.13 27.16
CA ALA A 879 -21.65 -13.05 28.04
C ALA A 879 -21.91 -13.52 29.47
N ARG A 880 -22.36 -14.77 29.65
CA ARG A 880 -22.55 -15.37 30.98
C ARG A 880 -21.23 -15.52 31.74
N THR A 881 -20.14 -15.78 31.04
CA THR A 881 -18.80 -15.87 31.63
C THR A 881 -18.22 -14.48 31.82
N LEU A 882 -18.34 -13.60 30.83
CA LEU A 882 -17.83 -12.23 30.88
C LEU A 882 -18.52 -11.38 31.94
N SER A 883 -19.83 -11.54 32.17
CA SER A 883 -20.58 -10.79 33.19
C SER A 883 -20.12 -11.03 34.63
N GLN A 884 -19.35 -12.10 34.87
CA GLN A 884 -18.68 -12.35 36.15
C GLN A 884 -17.52 -11.39 36.40
N PHE A 885 -16.95 -10.80 35.34
CA PHE A 885 -15.74 -9.98 35.35
C PHE A 885 -15.96 -8.56 34.84
N CYS A 886 -16.93 -8.36 33.96
CA CYS A 886 -17.14 -7.12 33.21
C CYS A 886 -18.62 -6.70 33.24
N VAL A 887 -18.84 -5.39 33.18
CA VAL A 887 -20.09 -4.78 32.70
C VAL A 887 -19.87 -4.46 31.23
N MET A 888 -20.74 -4.98 30.36
CA MET A 888 -20.65 -4.76 28.92
C MET A 888 -21.31 -3.43 28.55
N CYS A 889 -20.63 -2.62 27.75
CA CYS A 889 -21.12 -1.36 27.21
C CYS A 889 -20.99 -1.42 25.68
N SER A 890 -22.10 -1.50 24.96
CA SER A 890 -22.07 -1.55 23.50
C SER A 890 -22.41 -0.18 22.91
N LEU A 891 -21.41 0.46 22.32
CA LEU A 891 -21.54 1.73 21.61
C LEU A 891 -21.67 1.46 20.11
N LYS A 892 -22.70 2.00 19.47
CA LYS A 892 -22.85 1.93 18.00
C LYS A 892 -22.46 3.27 17.41
N SER A 893 -21.77 3.26 16.27
CA SER A 893 -21.31 4.50 15.61
C SER A 893 -22.43 5.53 15.33
N ARG A 894 -23.69 5.07 15.27
CA ARG A 894 -24.87 5.90 15.07
C ARG A 894 -25.41 6.57 16.34
N MET A 895 -25.07 6.09 17.54
CA MET A 895 -25.57 6.73 18.77
C MET A 895 -24.96 8.13 18.92
N PRO A 896 -25.72 9.13 19.39
CA PRO A 896 -25.17 10.43 19.74
C PRO A 896 -23.97 10.26 20.68
N GLN A 897 -22.88 11.00 20.45
CA GLN A 897 -21.64 10.94 21.22
C GLN A 897 -20.80 9.64 21.13
N ALA A 898 -21.30 8.53 20.56
CA ALA A 898 -20.54 7.28 20.52
C ALA A 898 -19.19 7.38 19.77
N PRO A 899 -19.07 8.04 18.60
CA PRO A 899 -17.78 8.25 17.94
C PRO A 899 -16.80 9.05 18.82
N LEU A 900 -17.28 10.10 19.49
CA LEU A 900 -16.47 10.93 20.38
C LEU A 900 -15.99 10.16 21.61
N ILE A 901 -16.86 9.32 22.18
CA ILE A 901 -16.49 8.44 23.30
C ILE A 901 -15.45 7.42 22.84
N ALA A 902 -15.67 6.75 21.70
CA ALA A 902 -14.72 5.79 21.15
C ALA A 902 -13.36 6.42 20.85
N GLU A 903 -13.33 7.61 20.24
CA GLU A 903 -12.12 8.38 19.95
C GLU A 903 -11.37 8.75 21.23
N ARG A 904 -12.08 9.23 22.27
CA ARG A 904 -11.48 9.50 23.58
C ARG A 904 -10.93 8.23 24.24
N LEU A 905 -11.64 7.11 24.11
CA LEU A 905 -11.18 5.82 24.64
C LEU A 905 -9.94 5.31 23.90
N TRP A 906 -9.87 5.50 22.58
CA TRP A 906 -8.71 5.16 21.77
C TRP A 906 -7.50 6.03 22.10
N ALA A 907 -7.68 7.35 22.16
CA ALA A 907 -6.60 8.29 22.50
C ALA A 907 -5.99 7.99 23.88
N ASN A 908 -6.81 7.46 24.81
CA ASN A 908 -6.39 7.11 26.17
C ASN A 908 -6.06 5.62 26.37
N ALA A 909 -6.22 4.75 25.36
CA ALA A 909 -5.93 3.31 25.49
C ALA A 909 -4.44 3.02 25.76
N SER A 910 -3.55 3.96 25.40
CA SER A 910 -2.12 3.94 25.74
C SER A 910 -1.81 4.53 27.11
N ASP A 911 -2.73 5.25 27.73
CA ASP A 911 -2.53 5.91 29.02
C ASP A 911 -3.04 5.01 30.17
N THR A 912 -2.18 4.71 31.13
CA THR A 912 -2.43 3.81 32.28
C THR A 912 -3.53 4.29 33.25
N SER A 913 -4.16 5.42 32.96
CA SER A 913 -5.18 6.12 33.76
C SER A 913 -6.50 5.35 33.93
N TYR A 914 -6.80 4.34 33.10
CA TYR A 914 -8.05 3.57 33.16
C TYR A 914 -7.84 2.04 33.17
N PRO A 915 -7.14 1.47 34.17
CA PRO A 915 -6.79 0.03 34.21
C PRO A 915 -8.00 -0.91 34.35
N TRP A 916 -9.21 -0.35 34.50
CA TRP A 916 -10.45 -1.06 34.74
C TRP A 916 -11.34 -1.17 33.48
N MET A 917 -10.83 -0.83 32.29
CA MET A 917 -11.60 -0.80 31.05
C MET A 917 -10.92 -1.53 29.89
N ILE A 918 -11.73 -2.16 29.01
CA ILE A 918 -11.29 -2.84 27.79
C ILE A 918 -12.11 -2.30 26.62
N LEU A 919 -11.45 -1.75 25.59
CA LEU A 919 -12.11 -1.30 24.36
C LEU A 919 -11.94 -2.36 23.26
N VAL A 920 -13.03 -2.68 22.57
CA VAL A 920 -13.04 -3.58 21.41
C VAL A 920 -13.67 -2.84 20.24
N ALA A 921 -12.84 -2.40 19.30
CA ALA A 921 -13.26 -1.58 18.17
C ALA A 921 -12.40 -1.83 16.92
N PRO A 922 -12.95 -1.73 15.70
CA PRO A 922 -12.21 -1.92 14.45
C PRO A 922 -11.36 -0.68 14.09
N GLU A 923 -10.11 -0.86 13.66
CA GLU A 923 -9.22 0.23 13.23
C GLU A 923 -9.12 0.31 11.69
N ASN A 924 -9.64 1.38 11.07
CA ASN A 924 -9.37 1.80 9.68
C ASN A 924 -8.99 0.70 8.65
N GLY A 925 -9.89 -0.26 8.41
CA GLY A 925 -9.73 -1.27 7.35
C GLY A 925 -8.61 -2.29 7.58
N LYS A 926 -8.09 -2.40 8.81
CA LYS A 926 -7.20 -3.48 9.26
C LYS A 926 -7.74 -4.01 10.58
N ASP A 927 -7.87 -5.33 10.72
CA ASP A 927 -8.35 -5.99 11.95
C ASP A 927 -7.37 -5.82 13.14
N ARG A 928 -7.30 -4.61 13.68
CA ARG A 928 -6.53 -4.27 14.88
C ARG A 928 -7.50 -3.84 15.97
N TYR A 929 -7.37 -4.45 17.13
CA TYR A 929 -8.15 -4.12 18.32
C TYR A 929 -7.16 -3.90 19.47
N ALA A 930 -7.33 -2.82 20.23
CA ALA A 930 -6.41 -2.44 21.28
C ALA A 930 -6.78 -3.11 22.62
N LEU A 931 -5.91 -3.98 23.14
CA LEU A 931 -5.88 -4.31 24.56
C LEU A 931 -4.74 -3.53 25.22
N HIS A 932 -4.95 -3.05 26.45
CA HIS A 932 -3.91 -2.37 27.23
C HIS A 932 -2.57 -3.14 27.13
N SER A 933 -1.54 -2.44 26.64
CA SER A 933 -0.11 -2.79 26.53
C SER A 933 0.39 -3.66 25.37
N GLU A 934 -0.43 -4.35 24.56
CA GLU A 934 0.04 -4.95 23.30
C GLU A 934 -1.05 -4.95 22.21
N PRO A 935 -0.77 -4.46 20.98
CA PRO A 935 -1.67 -4.62 19.85
C PRO A 935 -1.69 -6.09 19.42
N ILE A 936 -2.78 -6.80 19.75
CA ILE A 936 -3.02 -8.14 19.22
C ILE A 936 -3.54 -7.97 17.79
N ILE A 937 -2.86 -8.58 16.82
CA ILE A 937 -3.28 -8.60 15.41
C ILE A 937 -4.20 -9.81 15.22
N PHE A 938 -5.37 -9.62 14.63
CA PHE A 938 -6.38 -10.67 14.48
C PHE A 938 -6.40 -11.22 13.06
N SER A 939 -6.73 -12.50 12.93
CA SER A 939 -7.15 -13.10 11.66
C SER A 939 -8.49 -13.84 11.86
N PRO A 940 -9.33 -13.95 10.82
CA PRO A 940 -10.63 -14.62 10.89
C PRO A 940 -10.60 -16.05 11.43
N SER A 941 -9.47 -16.76 11.35
CA SER A 941 -9.31 -18.14 11.81
C SER A 941 -9.09 -18.32 13.33
N GLU A 942 -8.85 -17.26 14.10
CA GLU A 942 -8.50 -17.37 15.55
C GLU A 942 -9.63 -17.04 16.53
N ARG A 943 -10.86 -16.79 16.04
CA ARG A 943 -12.00 -16.18 16.77
C ARG A 943 -12.43 -16.89 18.07
N ALA A 944 -12.40 -18.23 18.15
CA ALA A 944 -12.71 -18.96 19.38
C ALA A 944 -11.59 -18.88 20.44
N SER A 945 -10.33 -18.69 20.00
CA SER A 945 -9.21 -18.43 20.90
C SER A 945 -9.26 -17.00 21.45
N THR A 946 -9.84 -16.06 20.68
CA THR A 946 -9.98 -14.64 21.03
C THR A 946 -10.81 -14.43 22.28
N VAL A 947 -11.98 -15.07 22.38
CA VAL A 947 -12.81 -14.95 23.57
C VAL A 947 -12.13 -15.57 24.80
N ARG A 948 -11.36 -16.66 24.61
CA ARG A 948 -10.54 -17.23 25.68
C ARG A 948 -9.44 -16.27 26.13
N LYS A 949 -8.72 -15.63 25.20
CA LYS A 949 -7.69 -14.61 25.49
C LYS A 949 -8.30 -13.41 26.22
N LEU A 950 -9.46 -12.91 25.77
CA LEU A 950 -10.18 -11.80 26.42
C LEU A 950 -10.61 -12.17 27.86
N ILE A 951 -11.11 -13.40 28.06
CA ILE A 951 -11.46 -13.94 29.39
C ILE A 951 -10.21 -14.07 30.26
N GLU A 952 -9.09 -14.57 29.74
CA GLU A 952 -7.84 -14.70 30.51
C GLU A 952 -7.23 -13.33 30.83
N SER A 953 -7.25 -12.37 29.91
CA SER A 953 -6.83 -10.98 30.16
C SER A 953 -7.72 -10.29 31.20
N ALA A 954 -9.05 -10.48 31.15
CA ALA A 954 -9.97 -9.97 32.16
C ALA A 954 -9.73 -10.61 33.54
N LYS A 955 -9.44 -11.92 33.59
CA LYS A 955 -9.04 -12.61 34.82
C LYS A 955 -7.71 -12.08 35.37
N GLN A 956 -6.72 -11.85 34.50
CA GLN A 956 -5.42 -11.33 34.88
C GLN A 956 -5.53 -9.91 35.41
N LEU A 957 -6.19 -9.00 34.70
CA LEU A 957 -6.45 -7.61 35.14
C LEU A 957 -7.19 -7.56 36.47
N ARG A 958 -8.22 -8.40 36.66
CA ARG A 958 -8.94 -8.49 37.95
C ARG A 958 -8.04 -8.95 39.09
N ARG A 959 -7.13 -9.90 38.84
CA ARG A 959 -6.13 -10.33 39.84
C ARG A 959 -5.19 -9.17 40.18
N THR A 960 -4.74 -8.39 39.20
CA THR A 960 -3.87 -7.22 39.42
C THR A 960 -4.60 -6.11 40.19
N MET A 961 -5.89 -5.88 39.91
CA MET A 961 -6.73 -4.92 40.64
C MET A 961 -7.03 -5.34 42.09
N GLN A 962 -7.00 -6.64 42.42
CA GLN A 962 -7.11 -7.07 43.83
C GLN A 962 -5.90 -6.66 44.69
N PHE A 963 -4.75 -6.35 44.07
CA PHE A 963 -3.54 -5.88 44.76
C PHE A 963 -3.37 -4.35 44.74
N ALA A 964 -4.15 -3.63 43.92
CA ALA A 964 -4.18 -2.18 43.86
C ALA A 964 -5.49 -1.66 44.47
N ARG A 965 -5.61 -1.73 45.80
CA ARG A 965 -6.58 -0.92 46.54
C ARG A 965 -5.86 0.31 47.12
N PRO A 966 -6.49 1.48 47.18
CA PRO A 966 -6.24 2.42 48.27
C PRO A 966 -6.52 1.76 49.62
#